data_AF-A0A957PTJ8-F1
#
_entry.id   AF-A0A957PTJ8-F1
#
_cell.length_a   1.000
_cell.length_b   1.000
_cell.length_c   1.000
_cell.angle_alpha   90.00
_cell.angle_beta   90.00
_cell.angle_gamma   90.00
#
_symmetry.space_group_name_H-M   'P 1'
#
loop_
_entity.id
_entity.type
_entity.pdbx_description
1 polymer ?
#
loop_
_entity_poly.entity_id
_entity_poly.type
_entity_poly.pdbx_seq_one_letter_code
_entity_poly.pdbx_strand_id
1 'polypeptide(L)'
;RPTLILTGYVALLRLFIGTVIGLLAGWNKNWFGDLLNNLISAALSIPTLLVALAIVALTGDIWQPWGFVLGLSLTGWADSARLIREQTRVTREQLFIEASRALGQRNWAIVFSHILRLVIPFVWMLLAYEISSTILLTAGLGFLGYYVGGEVWVWISDTTATRLRGMPELGQLLSGVNEDIYVSPWKLFSSGTFVFITVLGFNLLGEGLRRVANAGSPSPRFFDFRMRMKWKWEESIVQLKHWARTRPLVFTVVTFALVLLVAFVFDQISKLTAAQTPVTQSPGGHLWSSQYGSPAGTLYVNAPGVETPVVQWTFSDAEGLVGRPAVAADGTVYVLSQAGTLHAVNSDGTERWRASIPAGGVGTPALDAEGNIFVTDLLGALTSFTPAGEQRWRMEVPESFEATSGAVLDSHGTSYYVVIGNVRAVDADGNLLWDTNAFTRRVPFNPILSPDEKLVFLRNTVIDAATGEVLVFETMPTGEQYMVGQSGLLYSRFENKLTGWEYLNDVAEPRSSVSWSRTSFFGFPGLMGVFTDGGMWLHYTGEGAEDSTLLWLDKKGVQVNRAQFPYRPSMLAGMDENFVFYICGSRAGQVECSAVANGTKDALWSLALDGSTEIAGASLISERLYVTSANGFLYAIGDR
;
A
#
# COMPACT_ATOMS: atom_id res chain seq x y z
N ARG A 1 0.52 22.34 12.52
CA ARG A 1 1.23 23.28 13.43
C ARG A 1 2.67 23.53 12.97
N PRO A 2 3.56 22.52 12.82
CA PRO A 2 4.95 22.76 12.39
C PRO A 2 5.06 23.42 11.00
N THR A 3 4.23 23.02 10.03
CA THR A 3 4.24 23.62 8.68
C THR A 3 3.99 25.12 8.69
N LEU A 4 2.98 25.59 9.44
CA LEU A 4 2.62 27.01 9.49
C LEU A 4 3.72 27.87 10.15
N ILE A 5 4.38 27.32 11.17
CA ILE A 5 5.50 27.98 11.85
C ILE A 5 6.68 28.12 10.88
N LEU A 6 7.05 27.05 10.18
CA LEU A 6 8.14 27.07 9.22
C LEU A 6 7.84 27.97 8.02
N THR A 7 6.65 27.89 7.45
CA THR A 7 6.23 28.79 6.36
C THR A 7 6.25 30.25 6.82
N GLY A 8 5.90 30.50 8.09
CA GLY A 8 6.03 31.82 8.70
C GLY A 8 7.48 32.31 8.76
N TYR A 9 8.42 31.47 9.20
CA TYR A 9 9.85 31.82 9.21
C TYR A 9 10.40 32.11 7.82
N VAL A 10 10.10 31.24 6.84
CA VAL A 10 10.53 31.42 5.45
C VAL A 10 9.94 32.70 4.87
N ALA A 11 8.64 32.96 5.06
CA ALA A 11 8.00 34.16 4.57
C ALA A 11 8.61 35.43 5.17
N LEU A 12 8.90 35.44 6.49
CA LEU A 12 9.56 36.56 7.16
C LEU A 12 10.97 36.80 6.63
N LEU A 13 11.76 35.74 6.43
CA LEU A 13 13.12 35.86 5.87
C LEU A 13 13.10 36.37 4.44
N ARG A 14 12.25 35.79 3.57
CA ARG A 14 12.08 36.22 2.18
C ARG A 14 11.66 37.68 2.09
N LEU A 15 10.67 38.06 2.89
CA LEU A 15 10.18 39.44 2.93
C LEU A 15 11.23 40.41 3.44
N PHE A 16 11.99 40.04 4.47
CA PHE A 16 13.05 40.88 5.01
C PHE A 16 14.15 41.11 3.97
N ILE A 17 14.68 40.04 3.39
CA ILE A 17 15.70 40.10 2.34
C ILE A 17 15.18 40.89 1.13
N GLY A 18 13.95 40.59 0.70
CA GLY A 18 13.32 41.26 -0.42
C GLY A 18 13.11 42.75 -0.19
N THR A 19 12.68 43.14 1.01
CA THR A 19 12.48 44.56 1.37
C THR A 19 13.79 45.33 1.35
N VAL A 20 14.85 44.77 1.94
CA VAL A 20 16.16 45.42 1.98
C VAL A 20 16.74 45.56 0.57
N ILE A 21 16.77 44.48 -0.21
CA ILE A 21 17.32 44.50 -1.57
C ILE A 21 16.48 45.39 -2.48
N GLY A 22 15.15 45.32 -2.39
CA GLY A 22 14.22 46.12 -3.18
C GLY A 22 14.36 47.63 -2.92
N LEU A 23 14.46 48.04 -1.65
CA LEU A 23 14.68 49.45 -1.29
C LEU A 23 16.03 49.97 -1.83
N LEU A 24 17.10 49.18 -1.67
CA LEU A 24 18.44 49.56 -2.12
C LEU A 24 18.54 49.62 -3.65
N ALA A 25 17.97 48.64 -4.34
CA ALA A 25 17.92 48.59 -5.80
C ALA A 25 17.05 49.70 -6.41
N GLY A 26 15.93 50.02 -5.76
CA GLY A 26 15.02 51.07 -6.23
C GLY A 26 15.55 52.47 -5.97
N TRP A 27 16.33 52.64 -4.90
CA TRP A 27 16.93 53.93 -4.54
C TRP A 27 18.12 54.29 -5.43
N ASN A 28 19.09 53.38 -5.55
CA ASN A 28 20.38 53.63 -6.18
C ASN A 28 20.29 53.58 -7.72
N LYS A 29 20.79 54.63 -8.41
CA LYS A 29 20.95 54.69 -9.88
C LYS A 29 22.38 54.39 -10.36
N ASN A 30 23.25 53.97 -9.46
CA ASN A 30 24.66 53.70 -9.75
C ASN A 30 24.90 52.20 -10.00
N TRP A 31 26.15 51.83 -10.28
CA TRP A 31 26.56 50.45 -10.53
C TRP A 31 26.09 49.46 -9.45
N PHE A 32 25.97 49.91 -8.19
CA PHE A 32 25.49 49.08 -7.09
C PHE A 32 23.98 48.78 -7.22
N GLY A 33 23.18 49.75 -7.66
CA GLY A 33 21.78 49.52 -8.03
C GLY A 33 21.65 48.55 -9.20
N ASP A 34 22.51 48.67 -10.21
CA ASP A 34 22.53 47.76 -11.36
C ASP A 34 22.94 46.33 -10.95
N LEU A 35 23.92 46.18 -10.05
CA LEU A 35 24.29 44.89 -9.47
C LEU A 35 23.10 44.22 -8.77
N LEU A 36 22.38 44.96 -7.92
CA LEU A 36 21.19 44.42 -7.24
C LEU A 36 20.07 44.09 -8.23
N ASN A 37 19.90 44.88 -9.29
CA ASN A 37 18.93 44.59 -10.36
C ASN A 37 19.28 43.29 -11.10
N ASN A 38 20.55 43.06 -11.40
CA ASN A 38 21.02 41.81 -11.99
C ASN A 38 20.82 40.64 -11.03
N LEU A 39 21.05 40.83 -9.73
CA LEU A 39 20.84 39.82 -8.69
C LEU A 39 19.35 39.43 -8.58
N ILE A 40 18.43 40.40 -8.56
CA ILE A 40 16.98 40.15 -8.61
C ILE A 40 16.61 39.39 -9.90
N SER A 41 17.11 39.83 -11.06
CA SER A 41 16.78 39.21 -12.35
C SER A 41 17.31 37.78 -12.45
N ALA A 42 18.52 37.52 -11.95
CA ALA A 42 19.10 36.19 -11.87
C ALA A 42 18.28 35.28 -10.94
N ALA A 43 17.89 35.76 -9.77
CA ALA A 43 17.08 34.99 -8.83
C ALA A 43 15.68 34.65 -9.37
N LEU A 44 15.03 35.56 -10.10
CA LEU A 44 13.75 35.32 -10.77
C LEU A 44 13.83 34.33 -11.94
N SER A 45 15.01 34.21 -12.55
CA SER A 45 15.23 33.29 -13.67
C SER A 45 15.32 31.83 -13.22
N ILE A 46 15.58 31.59 -11.93
CA ILE A 46 15.76 30.25 -11.39
C ILE A 46 14.46 29.79 -10.72
N PRO A 47 13.87 28.66 -11.15
CA PRO A 47 12.68 28.12 -10.49
C PRO A 47 12.95 27.78 -9.02
N THR A 48 12.24 28.46 -8.11
CA THR A 48 12.40 28.29 -6.65
C THR A 48 12.24 26.85 -6.21
N LEU A 49 11.31 26.11 -6.82
CA LEU A 49 11.03 24.72 -6.49
C LEU A 49 12.22 23.80 -6.81
N LEU A 50 12.92 24.02 -7.93
CA LEU A 50 14.09 23.22 -8.31
C LEU A 50 15.25 23.43 -7.34
N VAL A 51 15.52 24.68 -6.95
CA VAL A 51 16.59 24.99 -6.00
C VAL A 51 16.26 24.48 -4.59
N ALA A 52 15.00 24.61 -4.17
CA ALA A 52 14.55 24.06 -2.90
C ALA A 52 14.73 22.54 -2.87
N LEU A 53 14.33 21.83 -3.93
CA LEU A 53 14.50 20.39 -4.05
C LEU A 53 15.98 19.98 -4.04
N ALA A 54 16.83 20.67 -4.82
CA ALA A 54 18.26 20.40 -4.85
C ALA A 54 18.92 20.61 -3.47
N ILE A 55 18.61 21.70 -2.77
CA ILE A 55 19.17 21.97 -1.44
C ILE A 55 18.68 20.94 -0.43
N VAL A 56 17.37 20.65 -0.40
CA VAL A 56 16.81 19.65 0.51
C VAL A 56 17.46 18.28 0.28
N ALA A 57 17.59 17.85 -0.98
CA ALA A 57 18.24 16.60 -1.35
C ALA A 57 19.72 16.54 -0.93
N LEU A 58 20.46 17.65 -1.07
CA LEU A 58 21.88 17.72 -0.67
C LEU A 58 22.07 17.75 0.85
N THR A 59 21.16 18.40 1.58
CA THR A 59 21.27 18.57 3.03
C THR A 59 20.92 17.30 3.83
N GLY A 60 20.22 16.35 3.20
CA GLY A 60 19.79 15.10 3.83
C GLY A 60 18.93 15.30 5.08
N ASP A 61 18.87 14.28 5.94
CA ASP A 61 18.04 14.30 7.16
C ASP A 61 18.67 15.10 8.31
N ILE A 62 19.99 15.26 8.31
CA ILE A 62 20.76 15.86 9.40
C ILE A 62 20.36 17.33 9.65
N TRP A 63 19.98 18.04 8.58
CA TRP A 63 19.69 19.47 8.62
C TRP A 63 18.19 19.78 8.57
N GLN A 64 17.31 18.78 8.64
CA GLN A 64 15.87 19.04 8.67
C GLN A 64 15.45 19.53 10.06
N PRO A 65 14.61 20.59 10.17
CA PRO A 65 13.84 21.27 9.12
C PRO A 65 14.56 22.48 8.46
N TRP A 66 15.79 22.80 8.86
CA TRP A 66 16.53 23.99 8.39
C TRP A 66 16.92 23.94 6.92
N GLY A 67 17.16 22.75 6.35
CA GLY A 67 17.40 22.58 4.91
C GLY A 67 16.26 23.13 4.04
N PHE A 68 15.01 22.91 4.47
CA PHE A 68 13.83 23.51 3.83
C PHE A 68 13.80 25.03 3.95
N VAL A 69 14.12 25.56 5.14
CA VAL A 69 14.15 27.01 5.37
C VAL A 69 15.19 27.66 4.45
N LEU A 70 16.40 27.10 4.36
CA LEU A 70 17.47 27.59 3.50
C LEU A 70 17.09 27.48 2.02
N GLY A 71 16.63 26.30 1.59
CA GLY A 71 16.29 26.03 0.19
C GLY A 71 15.19 26.95 -0.33
N LEU A 72 14.13 27.16 0.46
CA LEU A 72 13.05 28.06 0.09
C LEU A 72 13.44 29.53 0.23
N SER A 73 14.25 29.91 1.22
CA SER A 73 14.58 31.33 1.45
C SER A 73 15.64 31.86 0.48
N LEU A 74 16.48 31.02 -0.12
CA LEU A 74 17.60 31.46 -0.97
C LEU A 74 17.16 32.14 -2.27
N THR A 75 16.07 31.68 -2.88
CA THR A 75 15.61 32.16 -4.19
C THR A 75 14.24 32.83 -4.15
N GLY A 76 13.40 32.54 -3.15
CA GLY A 76 12.02 33.06 -3.11
C GLY A 76 11.87 34.53 -2.70
N TRP A 77 12.93 35.24 -2.35
CA TRP A 77 12.86 36.66 -1.94
C TRP A 77 12.76 37.64 -3.12
N ALA A 78 13.04 37.18 -4.34
CA ALA A 78 13.21 38.05 -5.51
C ALA A 78 11.89 38.70 -5.99
N ASP A 79 10.76 38.01 -5.85
CA ASP A 79 9.44 38.56 -6.18
C ASP A 79 9.10 39.76 -5.28
N SER A 80 9.25 39.59 -3.96
CA SER A 80 9.11 40.67 -2.98
C SER A 80 10.08 41.82 -3.26
N ALA A 81 11.35 41.53 -3.58
CA ALA A 81 12.34 42.56 -3.93
C ALA A 81 11.93 43.37 -5.15
N ARG A 82 11.47 42.70 -6.22
CA ARG A 82 11.03 43.36 -7.44
C ARG A 82 9.85 44.29 -7.16
N LEU A 83 8.85 43.84 -6.41
CA LEU A 83 7.66 44.64 -6.10
C LEU A 83 8.01 45.88 -5.25
N ILE A 84 8.86 45.71 -4.23
CA ILE A 84 9.31 46.81 -3.38
C ILE A 84 10.21 47.78 -4.15
N ARG A 85 11.04 47.28 -5.06
CA ARG A 85 11.87 48.09 -5.95
C ARG A 85 11.04 49.00 -6.84
N GLU A 86 9.99 48.48 -7.48
CA GLU A 86 9.10 49.29 -8.33
C GLU A 86 8.43 50.41 -7.52
N GLN A 87 7.89 50.08 -6.33
CA GLN A 87 7.29 51.08 -5.45
C GLN A 87 8.30 52.13 -4.96
N THR A 88 9.51 51.71 -4.66
CA THR A 88 10.61 52.60 -4.25
C THR A 88 10.99 53.55 -5.37
N ARG A 89 11.10 53.05 -6.61
CA ARG A 89 11.43 53.86 -7.79
C ARG A 89 10.39 54.95 -8.03
N VAL A 90 9.10 54.59 -7.96
CA VAL A 90 7.98 55.53 -8.09
C VAL A 90 8.00 56.57 -6.96
N THR A 91 8.21 56.12 -5.71
CA THR A 91 8.23 57.02 -4.54
C THR A 91 9.40 57.99 -4.59
N ARG A 92 10.57 57.52 -5.03
CA ARG A 92 11.79 58.33 -5.15
C ARG A 92 11.62 59.51 -6.11
N GLU A 93 10.73 59.41 -7.09
CA GLU A 93 10.45 60.43 -8.11
C GLU A 93 9.36 61.43 -7.66
N GLN A 94 8.90 61.36 -6.41
CA GLN A 94 7.91 62.29 -5.85
C GLN A 94 8.54 63.60 -5.36
N LEU A 95 7.81 64.71 -5.50
CA LEU A 95 8.25 66.08 -5.14
C LEU A 95 8.71 66.22 -3.68
N PHE A 96 8.10 65.51 -2.73
CA PHE A 96 8.49 65.59 -1.32
C PHE A 96 9.88 64.97 -1.04
N ILE A 97 10.31 64.01 -1.86
CA ILE A 97 11.65 63.42 -1.77
C ILE A 97 12.68 64.40 -2.33
N GLU A 98 12.36 65.11 -3.42
CA GLU A 98 13.23 66.15 -3.98
C GLU A 98 13.42 67.31 -3.00
N ALA A 99 12.34 67.76 -2.35
CA ALA A 99 12.40 68.78 -1.30
C ALA A 99 13.26 68.34 -0.12
N SER A 100 13.11 67.10 0.36
CA SER A 100 13.93 66.53 1.43
C SER A 100 15.43 66.49 1.08
N ARG A 101 15.78 66.18 -0.18
CA ARG A 101 17.16 66.24 -0.67
C ARG A 101 17.69 67.68 -0.73
N ALA A 102 16.88 68.64 -1.16
CA ALA A 102 17.26 70.06 -1.19
C ALA A 102 17.53 70.64 0.21
N LEU A 103 16.86 70.10 1.24
CA LEU A 103 17.09 70.40 2.66
C LEU A 103 18.33 69.71 3.25
N GLY A 104 19.10 68.96 2.44
CA GLY A 104 20.36 68.33 2.86
C GLY A 104 20.21 67.04 3.65
N GLN A 105 19.03 66.40 3.63
CA GLN A 105 18.82 65.14 4.34
C GLN A 105 19.66 64.02 3.72
N ARG A 106 20.34 63.24 4.55
CA ARG A 106 21.18 62.11 4.09
C ARG A 106 20.34 61.05 3.40
N ASN A 107 20.84 60.49 2.28
CA ASN A 107 20.17 59.48 1.48
C ASN A 107 19.60 58.28 2.28
N TRP A 108 20.38 57.72 3.21
CA TRP A 108 19.92 56.59 4.04
C TRP A 108 18.76 57.01 4.97
N ALA A 109 18.81 58.23 5.51
CA ALA A 109 17.74 58.74 6.36
C ALA A 109 16.46 58.89 5.54
N ILE A 110 16.52 59.36 4.29
CA ILE A 110 15.36 59.45 3.39
C ILE A 110 14.76 58.07 3.14
N VAL A 111 15.58 57.07 2.82
CA VAL A 111 15.12 55.70 2.55
C VAL A 111 14.39 55.10 3.76
N PHE A 112 14.97 55.17 4.96
CA PHE A 112 14.37 54.53 6.13
C PHE A 112 13.22 55.33 6.78
N SER A 113 13.28 56.67 6.75
CA SER A 113 12.25 57.51 7.40
C SER A 113 11.04 57.80 6.52
N HIS A 114 11.25 57.99 5.21
CA HIS A 114 10.18 58.36 4.27
C HIS A 114 9.75 57.16 3.44
N ILE A 115 10.66 56.55 2.68
CA ILE A 115 10.30 55.51 1.70
C ILE A 115 9.83 54.24 2.39
N LEU A 116 10.62 53.67 3.32
CA LEU A 116 10.23 52.46 4.03
C LEU A 116 8.89 52.65 4.73
N ARG A 117 8.68 53.79 5.40
CA ARG A 117 7.42 54.07 6.10
C ARG A 117 6.21 54.11 5.17
N LEU A 118 6.39 54.60 3.94
CA LEU A 118 5.36 54.60 2.91
C LEU A 118 5.09 53.20 2.35
N VAL A 119 6.12 52.35 2.29
CA VAL A 119 6.01 50.99 1.75
C VAL A 119 5.56 49.96 2.82
N ILE A 120 5.67 50.23 4.12
CA ILE A 120 5.23 49.32 5.21
C ILE A 120 3.80 48.76 5.03
N PRO A 121 2.77 49.55 4.67
CA PRO A 121 1.42 49.02 4.37
C PRO A 121 1.43 47.93 3.29
N PHE A 122 2.29 48.09 2.28
CA PHE A 122 2.48 47.14 1.20
C PHE A 122 3.31 45.92 1.65
N VAL A 123 4.28 46.11 2.55
CA VAL A 123 5.05 45.01 3.17
C VAL A 123 4.13 44.04 3.94
N TRP A 124 3.13 44.55 4.66
CA TRP A 124 2.15 43.69 5.37
C TRP A 124 1.31 42.84 4.43
N MET A 125 0.93 43.39 3.26
CA MET A 125 0.27 42.61 2.22
C MET A 125 1.20 41.53 1.65
N LEU A 126 2.46 41.90 1.38
CA LEU A 126 3.47 40.98 0.85
C LEU A 126 3.75 39.83 1.82
N LEU A 127 3.72 40.05 3.13
CA LEU A 127 3.86 38.98 4.11
C LEU A 127 2.82 37.87 3.91
N ALA A 128 1.56 38.24 3.69
CA ALA A 128 0.48 37.29 3.44
C ALA A 128 0.65 36.56 2.09
N TYR A 129 1.13 37.26 1.06
CA TYR A 129 1.50 36.66 -0.22
C TYR A 129 2.63 35.64 -0.06
N GLU A 130 3.68 35.98 0.68
CA GLU A 130 4.82 35.10 0.92
C GLU A 130 4.45 33.85 1.73
N ILE A 131 3.59 33.99 2.75
CA ILE A 131 3.05 32.83 3.48
C ILE A 131 2.29 31.91 2.54
N SER A 132 1.42 32.48 1.69
CA SER A 132 0.61 31.74 0.73
C SER A 132 1.46 31.00 -0.32
N SER A 133 2.44 31.71 -0.90
CA SER A 133 3.40 31.17 -1.86
C SER A 133 4.23 30.04 -1.25
N THR A 134 4.71 30.22 -0.02
CA THR A 134 5.50 29.21 0.68
C THR A 134 4.68 27.97 1.00
N ILE A 135 3.43 28.12 1.45
CA ILE A 135 2.51 26.98 1.68
C ILE A 135 2.32 26.17 0.38
N LEU A 136 2.14 26.84 -0.76
CA LEU A 136 1.97 26.18 -2.05
C LEU A 136 3.25 25.42 -2.48
N LEU A 137 4.42 26.03 -2.31
CA LEU A 137 5.71 25.38 -2.60
C LEU A 137 5.97 24.19 -1.68
N THR A 138 5.68 24.31 -0.38
CA THR A 138 5.78 23.20 0.56
C THR A 138 4.78 22.09 0.25
N ALA A 139 3.58 22.43 -0.24
CA ALA A 139 2.60 21.46 -0.71
C ALA A 139 3.08 20.72 -1.97
N GLY A 140 3.68 21.44 -2.93
CA GLY A 140 4.29 20.85 -4.12
C GLY A 140 5.48 19.94 -3.81
N LEU A 141 6.35 20.34 -2.88
CA LEU A 141 7.46 19.49 -2.42
C LEU A 141 6.95 18.25 -1.68
N GLY A 142 5.90 18.39 -0.86
CA GLY A 142 5.24 17.26 -0.21
C GLY A 142 4.59 16.28 -1.19
N PHE A 143 4.01 16.78 -2.29
CA PHE A 143 3.53 15.96 -3.39
C PHE A 143 4.68 15.19 -4.09
N LEU A 144 5.86 15.81 -4.20
CA LEU A 144 7.07 15.18 -4.73
C LEU A 144 7.81 14.28 -3.71
N GLY A 145 7.23 14.06 -2.52
CA GLY A 145 7.79 13.16 -1.51
C GLY A 145 8.86 13.75 -0.60
N TYR A 146 9.08 15.08 -0.62
CA TYR A 146 10.02 15.77 0.27
C TYR A 146 9.28 16.47 1.42
N TYR A 147 9.61 16.14 2.66
CA TYR A 147 8.90 16.57 3.87
C TYR A 147 9.71 17.49 4.76
N VAL A 148 9.07 18.45 5.42
CA VAL A 148 9.75 19.43 6.28
C VAL A 148 10.29 18.76 7.56
N GLY A 149 9.58 17.75 8.08
CA GLY A 149 9.82 17.13 9.39
C GLY A 149 10.73 15.89 9.44
N GLY A 150 11.56 15.61 8.43
CA GLY A 150 12.35 14.37 8.39
C GLY A 150 11.71 13.32 7.48
N GLU A 151 12.55 12.54 6.80
CA GLU A 151 12.20 11.14 6.49
C GLU A 151 12.54 10.31 7.74
N VAL A 152 11.55 9.65 8.35
CA VAL A 152 11.87 8.52 9.23
C VAL A 152 11.68 7.27 8.39
N TRP A 153 12.78 6.68 7.96
CA TRP A 153 12.78 5.32 7.46
C TRP A 153 12.44 4.40 8.63
N VAL A 154 11.17 4.05 8.75
CA VAL A 154 10.75 3.01 9.68
C VAL A 154 10.89 1.70 8.93
N TRP A 155 11.85 0.91 9.38
CA TRP A 155 11.94 -0.50 9.04
C TRP A 155 10.69 -1.18 9.63
N ILE A 156 9.72 -1.48 8.78
CA ILE A 156 8.56 -2.30 9.17
C ILE A 156 9.03 -3.76 9.31
N SER A 157 10.08 -4.12 8.57
CA SER A 157 10.83 -5.37 8.68
C SER A 157 12.26 -5.18 8.15
N ASP A 158 13.13 -6.17 8.34
CA ASP A 158 14.55 -6.22 7.92
C ASP A 158 14.80 -5.85 6.43
N THR A 159 13.76 -5.85 5.58
CA THR A 159 13.87 -5.63 4.12
C THR A 159 12.87 -4.61 3.56
N THR A 160 12.01 -4.01 4.39
CA THR A 160 11.02 -3.02 3.95
C THR A 160 11.09 -1.79 4.81
N ALA A 161 11.67 -0.74 4.25
CA ALA A 161 11.70 0.58 4.86
C ALA A 161 10.59 1.43 4.22
N THR A 162 9.66 1.93 5.03
CA THR A 162 8.71 2.95 4.56
C THR A 162 9.12 4.32 5.05
N ARG A 163 8.82 5.31 4.22
CA ARG A 163 8.93 6.72 4.60
C ARG A 163 7.76 7.10 5.48
N LEU A 164 7.86 6.81 6.77
CA LEU A 164 6.90 7.27 7.77
C LEU A 164 7.36 8.61 8.36
N ARG A 165 6.38 9.42 8.79
CA ARG A 165 6.65 10.79 9.25
C ARG A 165 7.05 10.85 10.71
N GLY A 166 8.09 11.64 10.98
CA GLY A 166 8.39 12.15 12.32
C GLY A 166 7.35 13.14 12.85
N MET A 167 6.61 13.89 11.98
CA MET A 167 5.59 14.89 12.40
C MET A 167 4.46 15.13 11.38
N PRO A 168 3.20 15.38 11.79
CA PRO A 168 2.09 15.71 10.88
C PRO A 168 2.18 17.14 10.30
N GLU A 169 2.25 17.22 8.96
CA GLU A 169 2.40 18.43 8.13
C GLU A 169 1.49 18.47 6.89
N LEU A 170 1.28 19.69 6.35
CA LEU A 170 0.32 19.96 5.28
C LEU A 170 0.70 19.34 3.93
N GLY A 171 1.98 19.38 3.54
CA GLY A 171 2.42 18.93 2.22
C GLY A 171 2.25 17.43 2.00
N GLN A 172 2.39 16.61 3.05
CA GLN A 172 2.17 15.17 2.94
C GLN A 172 0.69 14.80 2.77
N LEU A 173 -0.27 15.68 3.07
CA LEU A 173 -1.68 15.40 2.76
C LEU A 173 -1.91 15.21 1.25
N LEU A 174 -0.96 15.67 0.43
CA LEU A 174 -0.93 15.49 -1.02
C LEU A 174 0.05 14.38 -1.47
N SER A 175 0.83 13.80 -0.56
CA SER A 175 1.73 12.68 -0.88
C SER A 175 0.95 11.38 -1.03
N GLY A 176 1.42 10.47 -1.89
CA GLY A 176 0.76 9.19 -2.18
C GLY A 176 -0.58 9.32 -2.93
N VAL A 177 -1.01 10.54 -3.24
CA VAL A 177 -2.24 10.77 -4.01
C VAL A 177 -2.12 10.21 -5.43
N ASN A 178 -0.91 10.09 -5.99
CA ASN A 178 -0.71 9.46 -7.29
C ASN A 178 -1.15 7.98 -7.31
N GLU A 179 -0.94 7.26 -6.21
CA GLU A 179 -1.35 5.85 -6.06
C GLU A 179 -2.84 5.72 -5.77
N ASP A 180 -3.38 6.64 -4.96
CA ASP A 180 -4.78 6.63 -4.54
C ASP A 180 -5.71 7.40 -5.51
N ILE A 181 -5.22 8.02 -6.59
CA ILE A 181 -6.03 8.86 -7.49
C ILE A 181 -7.13 8.04 -8.17
N TYR A 182 -6.81 6.82 -8.57
CA TYR A 182 -7.73 5.93 -9.27
C TYR A 182 -8.76 5.28 -8.32
N VAL A 183 -8.36 5.04 -7.07
CA VAL A 183 -9.18 4.32 -6.08
C VAL A 183 -9.95 5.26 -5.14
N SER A 184 -9.38 6.43 -4.82
CA SER A 184 -9.88 7.36 -3.80
C SER A 184 -9.67 8.83 -4.19
N PRO A 185 -10.26 9.29 -5.32
CA PRO A 185 -10.04 10.66 -5.83
C PRO A 185 -10.47 11.75 -4.84
N TRP A 186 -11.37 11.47 -3.90
CA TRP A 186 -11.78 12.42 -2.85
C TRP A 186 -10.64 12.83 -1.92
N LYS A 187 -9.59 12.02 -1.76
CA LYS A 187 -8.39 12.39 -0.99
C LYS A 187 -7.68 13.59 -1.64
N LEU A 188 -7.53 13.58 -2.96
CA LEU A 188 -7.01 14.72 -3.72
C LEU A 188 -7.87 15.97 -3.51
N PHE A 189 -9.19 15.84 -3.70
CA PHE A 189 -10.11 16.98 -3.58
C PHE A 189 -10.14 17.56 -2.16
N SER A 190 -10.18 16.72 -1.13
CA SER A 190 -10.22 17.16 0.27
C SER A 190 -8.93 17.86 0.69
N SER A 191 -7.77 17.23 0.46
CA SER A 191 -6.45 17.81 0.75
C SER A 191 -6.22 19.09 -0.05
N GLY A 192 -6.52 19.07 -1.35
CA GLY A 192 -6.39 20.24 -2.24
C GLY A 192 -7.30 21.40 -1.82
N THR A 193 -8.55 21.11 -1.46
CA THR A 193 -9.50 22.13 -0.96
C THR A 193 -9.01 22.76 0.35
N PHE A 194 -8.42 21.97 1.25
CA PHE A 194 -7.88 22.49 2.50
C PHE A 194 -6.69 23.44 2.27
N VAL A 195 -5.75 23.07 1.39
CA VAL A 195 -4.65 23.95 0.98
C VAL A 195 -5.19 25.22 0.33
N PHE A 196 -6.17 25.08 -0.57
CA PHE A 196 -6.82 26.20 -1.25
C PHE A 196 -7.47 27.18 -0.27
N ILE A 197 -8.27 26.70 0.69
CA ILE A 197 -8.93 27.54 1.70
C ILE A 197 -7.88 28.27 2.56
N THR A 198 -6.80 27.59 2.93
CA THR A 198 -5.72 28.18 3.74
C THR A 198 -5.02 29.31 2.99
N VAL A 199 -4.63 29.06 1.73
CA VAL A 199 -4.01 30.05 0.84
C VAL A 199 -4.95 31.24 0.58
N LEU A 200 -6.22 30.96 0.32
CA LEU A 200 -7.24 32.00 0.13
C LEU A 200 -7.40 32.86 1.39
N GLY A 201 -7.44 32.24 2.57
CA GLY A 201 -7.56 32.91 3.85
C GLY A 201 -6.41 33.89 4.12
N PHE A 202 -5.16 33.48 3.87
CA PHE A 202 -4.01 34.36 4.02
C PHE A 202 -4.03 35.51 3.01
N ASN A 203 -4.31 35.25 1.73
CA ASN A 203 -4.40 36.31 0.73
C ASN A 203 -5.47 37.36 1.07
N LEU A 204 -6.65 36.92 1.51
CA LEU A 204 -7.72 37.83 1.95
C LEU A 204 -7.32 38.63 3.21
N LEU A 205 -6.63 37.99 4.16
CA LEU A 205 -6.09 38.66 5.35
C LEU A 205 -5.10 39.77 4.96
N GLY A 206 -4.20 39.50 4.02
CA GLY A 206 -3.23 40.47 3.51
C GLY A 206 -3.87 41.69 2.87
N GLU A 207 -4.88 41.47 2.03
CA GLU A 207 -5.64 42.55 1.39
C GLU A 207 -6.43 43.38 2.43
N GLY A 208 -6.99 42.72 3.45
CA GLY A 208 -7.63 43.41 4.58
C GLY A 208 -6.66 44.31 5.35
N LEU A 209 -5.48 43.79 5.70
CA LEU A 209 -4.42 44.53 6.40
C LEU A 209 -3.93 45.74 5.60
N ARG A 210 -3.76 45.59 4.29
CA ARG A 210 -3.36 46.69 3.39
C ARG A 210 -4.37 47.83 3.39
N ARG A 211 -5.67 47.50 3.29
CA ARG A 211 -6.75 48.51 3.28
C ARG A 211 -6.78 49.31 4.58
N VAL A 212 -6.63 48.63 5.72
CA VAL A 212 -6.57 49.29 7.04
C VAL A 212 -5.34 50.20 7.15
N ALA A 213 -4.18 49.72 6.70
CA ALA A 213 -2.94 50.50 6.77
C ALA A 213 -2.97 51.75 5.87
N ASN A 214 -3.68 51.70 4.73
CA ASN A 214 -3.85 52.85 3.83
C ASN A 214 -4.91 53.87 4.31
N ALA A 215 -5.81 53.48 5.23
CA ALA A 215 -6.94 54.32 5.62
C ALA A 215 -6.55 55.54 6.50
N GLY A 216 -5.33 55.59 7.05
CA GLY A 216 -4.80 56.74 7.80
C GLY A 216 -5.52 57.00 9.14
N SER A 217 -4.80 56.86 10.26
CA SER A 217 -5.31 57.00 11.65
C SER A 217 -6.40 55.97 12.05
N PRO A 218 -6.05 54.92 12.84
CA PRO A 218 -7.06 54.06 13.42
C PRO A 218 -7.89 54.87 14.42
N SER A 219 -9.19 55.02 14.17
CA SER A 219 -10.08 55.65 15.15
C SER A 219 -10.00 54.91 16.50
N PRO A 220 -10.09 55.60 17.65
CA PRO A 220 -9.89 55.01 18.99
C PRO A 220 -10.93 53.94 19.38
N ARG A 221 -11.89 53.60 18.51
CA ARG A 221 -12.81 52.46 18.66
C ARG A 221 -12.22 51.11 18.27
N PHE A 222 -10.94 51.07 17.87
CA PHE A 222 -10.25 49.85 17.42
C PHE A 222 -10.16 48.75 18.49
N PHE A 223 -10.12 49.12 19.78
CA PHE A 223 -10.09 48.15 20.89
C PHE A 223 -11.47 47.56 21.24
N ASP A 224 -12.55 48.07 20.65
CA ASP A 224 -13.89 47.48 20.79
C ASP A 224 -14.06 46.35 19.75
N PHE A 225 -13.08 45.43 19.74
CA PHE A 225 -12.99 44.22 18.91
C PHE A 225 -14.03 43.18 19.36
N ARG A 226 -15.30 43.58 19.47
CA ARG A 226 -16.40 42.64 19.32
C ARG A 226 -16.44 42.28 17.85
N MET A 227 -15.94 41.09 17.50
CA MET A 227 -16.18 40.44 16.21
C MET A 227 -17.69 40.35 15.93
N ARG A 228 -18.28 41.42 15.41
CA ARG A 228 -19.41 41.31 14.51
C ARG A 228 -18.84 40.91 13.17
N MET A 229 -18.53 39.61 13.05
CA MET A 229 -18.34 38.86 11.81
C MET A 229 -19.61 38.97 10.95
N LYS A 230 -19.92 40.16 10.42
CA LYS A 230 -20.72 40.27 9.20
C LYS A 230 -19.74 40.00 8.07
N TRP A 231 -19.52 38.72 7.86
CA TRP A 231 -18.72 38.14 6.78
C TRP A 231 -19.32 38.60 5.44
N LYS A 232 -18.86 39.75 4.93
CA LYS A 232 -19.33 40.34 3.65
C LYS A 232 -18.66 39.61 2.48
N TRP A 233 -19.12 38.39 2.19
CA TRP A 233 -18.79 37.68 0.95
C TRP A 233 -19.07 38.51 -0.32
N GLU A 234 -19.96 39.49 -0.21
CA GLU A 234 -20.38 40.31 -1.34
C GLU A 234 -19.24 41.08 -2.00
N GLU A 235 -18.18 41.47 -1.28
CA GLU A 235 -17.08 42.28 -1.84
C GLU A 235 -16.01 41.46 -2.57
N SER A 236 -15.75 40.21 -2.15
CA SER A 236 -14.79 39.32 -2.82
C SER A 236 -15.37 38.66 -4.09
N ILE A 237 -16.69 38.43 -4.11
CA ILE A 237 -17.39 37.86 -5.27
C ILE A 237 -17.66 38.95 -6.33
N VAL A 238 -17.42 40.24 -6.07
CA VAL A 238 -17.73 41.33 -7.03
C VAL A 238 -17.07 41.08 -8.37
N GLN A 239 -15.83 40.60 -8.44
CA GLN A 239 -15.18 40.34 -9.71
C GLN A 239 -15.81 39.16 -10.48
N LEU A 240 -16.17 38.08 -9.78
CA LEU A 240 -16.89 36.94 -10.35
C LEU A 240 -18.32 37.32 -10.80
N LYS A 241 -19.06 38.08 -9.98
CA LYS A 241 -20.38 38.62 -10.31
C LYS A 241 -20.31 39.62 -11.44
N HIS A 242 -19.27 40.44 -11.51
CA HIS A 242 -19.07 41.42 -12.56
C HIS A 242 -18.68 40.72 -13.86
N TRP A 243 -17.85 39.68 -13.83
CA TRP A 243 -17.52 38.86 -15.00
C TRP A 243 -18.74 38.07 -15.50
N ALA A 244 -19.51 37.47 -14.59
CA ALA A 244 -20.78 36.82 -14.90
C ALA A 244 -21.82 37.80 -15.49
N ARG A 245 -21.81 39.08 -15.09
CA ARG A 245 -22.68 40.13 -15.66
C ARG A 245 -22.16 40.72 -16.97
N THR A 246 -20.85 40.88 -17.13
CA THR A 246 -20.25 41.55 -18.30
C THR A 246 -20.04 40.60 -19.47
N ARG A 247 -19.78 39.31 -19.21
CA ARG A 247 -19.59 38.28 -20.22
C ARG A 247 -20.32 36.98 -19.82
N PRO A 248 -21.66 36.99 -19.75
CA PRO A 248 -22.45 35.85 -19.28
C PRO A 248 -22.19 34.58 -20.10
N LEU A 249 -22.09 34.71 -21.43
CA LEU A 249 -21.79 33.60 -22.33
C LEU A 249 -20.44 32.93 -22.03
N VAL A 250 -19.38 33.72 -21.83
CA VAL A 250 -18.04 33.19 -21.53
C VAL A 250 -18.04 32.52 -20.16
N PHE A 251 -18.67 33.15 -19.17
CA PHE A 251 -18.81 32.57 -17.83
C PHE A 251 -19.52 31.22 -17.87
N THR A 252 -20.66 31.13 -18.58
CA THR A 252 -21.44 29.89 -18.72
C THR A 252 -20.68 28.81 -19.50
N VAL A 253 -19.97 29.17 -20.56
CA VAL A 253 -19.16 28.20 -21.34
C VAL A 253 -18.02 27.64 -20.49
N VAL A 254 -17.34 28.49 -19.72
CA VAL A 254 -16.24 28.07 -18.82
C VAL A 254 -16.76 27.18 -17.71
N THR A 255 -17.89 27.51 -17.08
CA THR A 255 -18.49 26.66 -16.04
C THR A 255 -18.98 25.33 -16.60
N PHE A 256 -19.64 25.34 -17.76
CA PHE A 256 -20.11 24.13 -18.42
C PHE A 256 -18.97 23.21 -18.86
N ALA A 257 -17.88 23.76 -19.41
CA ALA A 257 -16.68 23.02 -19.75
C ALA A 257 -16.03 22.37 -18.52
N LEU A 258 -15.99 23.07 -17.39
CA LEU A 258 -15.47 22.55 -16.12
C LEU A 258 -16.32 21.39 -15.58
N VAL A 259 -17.65 21.51 -15.66
CA VAL A 259 -18.57 20.43 -15.27
C VAL A 259 -18.43 19.22 -16.20
N LEU A 260 -18.34 19.44 -17.52
CA LEU A 260 -18.11 18.36 -18.49
C LEU A 260 -16.75 17.69 -18.31
N LEU A 261 -15.69 18.43 -17.99
CA LEU A 261 -14.38 17.86 -17.70
C LEU A 261 -14.46 16.95 -16.46
N VAL A 262 -15.11 17.40 -15.39
CA VAL A 262 -15.30 16.61 -14.17
C VAL A 262 -16.16 15.37 -14.46
N ALA A 263 -17.24 15.51 -15.23
CA ALA A 263 -18.11 14.40 -15.61
C ALA A 263 -17.41 13.40 -16.54
N PHE A 264 -16.59 13.87 -17.49
CA PHE A 264 -15.80 13.03 -18.38
C PHE A 264 -14.74 12.23 -17.62
N VAL A 265 -14.00 12.89 -16.73
CA VAL A 265 -13.05 12.20 -15.84
C VAL A 265 -13.77 11.15 -14.99
N PHE A 266 -14.95 11.46 -14.45
CA PHE A 266 -15.75 10.51 -13.68
C PHE A 266 -16.25 9.33 -14.52
N ASP A 267 -16.70 9.58 -15.76
CA ASP A 267 -17.13 8.55 -16.71
C ASP A 267 -15.97 7.63 -17.12
N GLN A 268 -14.79 8.17 -17.40
CA GLN A 268 -13.59 7.36 -17.70
C GLN A 268 -13.20 6.47 -16.53
N ILE A 269 -13.29 6.98 -15.29
CA ILE A 269 -13.05 6.18 -14.08
C ILE A 269 -14.10 5.06 -13.93
N SER A 270 -15.36 5.32 -14.27
CA SER A 270 -16.45 4.34 -14.11
C SER A 270 -16.38 3.16 -15.10
N LYS A 271 -15.73 3.35 -16.26
CA LYS A 271 -15.62 2.35 -17.33
C LYS A 271 -14.51 1.31 -17.11
N LEU A 272 -13.68 1.46 -16.08
CA LEU A 272 -12.63 0.51 -15.68
C LEU A 272 -13.17 -0.67 -14.85
N THR A 273 -14.33 -1.20 -15.20
CA THR A 273 -14.86 -2.43 -14.59
C THR A 273 -14.66 -3.59 -15.54
N ALA A 274 -13.50 -4.25 -15.47
CA ALA A 274 -13.28 -5.44 -16.28
C ALA A 274 -14.02 -6.66 -15.75
N ALA A 275 -14.30 -7.55 -16.70
CA ALA A 275 -14.99 -8.81 -16.54
C ALA A 275 -14.32 -9.71 -15.49
N GLN A 276 -15.15 -10.43 -14.73
CA GLN A 276 -14.72 -11.47 -13.81
C GLN A 276 -14.29 -12.69 -14.63
N THR A 277 -13.01 -13.06 -14.58
CA THR A 277 -12.55 -14.38 -15.04
C THR A 277 -12.81 -15.41 -13.94
N PRO A 278 -13.46 -16.54 -14.23
CA PRO A 278 -13.72 -17.56 -13.22
C PRO A 278 -12.40 -18.14 -12.66
N VAL A 279 -12.42 -18.53 -11.39
CA VAL A 279 -11.32 -19.18 -10.68
C VAL A 279 -10.84 -20.40 -11.48
N THR A 280 -9.54 -20.43 -11.77
CA THR A 280 -8.87 -21.57 -12.39
C THR A 280 -9.03 -22.78 -11.45
N GLN A 281 -9.84 -23.75 -11.88
CA GLN A 281 -9.98 -25.02 -11.17
C GLN A 281 -8.64 -25.75 -11.17
N SER A 282 -8.44 -26.64 -10.18
CA SER A 282 -7.27 -27.50 -10.13
C SER A 282 -7.08 -28.24 -11.47
N PRO A 283 -5.85 -28.30 -12.02
CA PRO A 283 -5.56 -29.09 -13.22
C PRO A 283 -6.11 -30.52 -13.09
N GLY A 284 -6.69 -31.05 -14.17
CA GLY A 284 -7.26 -32.41 -14.16
C GLY A 284 -8.55 -32.59 -13.34
N GLY A 285 -9.11 -31.51 -12.78
CA GLY A 285 -10.30 -31.59 -11.93
C GLY A 285 -10.05 -32.26 -10.59
N HIS A 286 -8.80 -32.26 -10.11
CA HIS A 286 -8.45 -32.81 -8.81
C HIS A 286 -9.10 -32.02 -7.66
N LEU A 287 -9.43 -32.73 -6.60
CA LEU A 287 -10.20 -32.18 -5.48
C LEU A 287 -9.31 -31.32 -4.56
N TRP A 288 -8.02 -31.67 -4.46
CA TRP A 288 -7.01 -30.92 -3.71
C TRP A 288 -5.62 -31.20 -4.28
N SER A 289 -5.12 -30.37 -5.20
CA SER A 289 -3.88 -30.68 -5.95
C SER A 289 -2.61 -30.04 -5.40
N SER A 290 -2.70 -29.18 -4.38
CA SER A 290 -1.55 -28.48 -3.81
C SER A 290 -1.82 -28.01 -2.38
N GLN A 291 -0.83 -27.38 -1.74
CA GLN A 291 -0.90 -26.99 -0.32
C GLN A 291 -2.10 -26.10 0.08
N TYR A 292 -2.69 -25.35 -0.85
CA TYR A 292 -3.86 -24.50 -0.56
C TYR A 292 -5.07 -24.85 -1.43
N GLY A 293 -5.17 -26.12 -1.83
CA GLY A 293 -6.26 -26.71 -2.60
C GLY A 293 -6.09 -26.57 -4.11
N SER A 294 -5.60 -25.41 -4.56
CA SER A 294 -5.33 -25.11 -5.97
C SER A 294 -4.03 -24.32 -6.13
N PRO A 295 -3.47 -24.22 -7.35
CA PRO A 295 -2.29 -23.41 -7.62
C PRO A 295 -2.46 -21.92 -7.26
N ALA A 296 -3.69 -21.40 -7.34
CA ALA A 296 -4.04 -20.04 -6.94
C ALA A 296 -4.25 -19.88 -5.41
N GLY A 297 -4.33 -20.98 -4.66
CA GLY A 297 -4.32 -21.00 -3.20
C GLY A 297 -5.51 -20.35 -2.49
N THR A 298 -6.70 -20.41 -3.08
CA THR A 298 -7.93 -19.79 -2.55
C THR A 298 -8.56 -20.52 -1.35
N LEU A 299 -8.16 -21.77 -1.08
CA LEU A 299 -8.75 -22.66 -0.06
C LEU A 299 -10.26 -22.92 -0.20
N TYR A 300 -10.87 -22.49 -1.30
CA TYR A 300 -12.30 -22.60 -1.58
C TYR A 300 -12.60 -23.87 -2.36
N VAL A 301 -13.64 -24.58 -1.93
CA VAL A 301 -14.19 -25.77 -2.58
C VAL A 301 -15.61 -25.45 -2.99
N ASN A 302 -15.92 -25.60 -4.27
CA ASN A 302 -17.27 -25.40 -4.80
C ASN A 302 -18.14 -26.65 -4.62
N ALA A 303 -18.33 -27.05 -3.36
CA ALA A 303 -19.14 -28.18 -2.93
C ALA A 303 -19.50 -28.01 -1.44
N PRO A 304 -20.54 -28.69 -0.92
CA PRO A 304 -20.84 -28.68 0.51
C PRO A 304 -19.72 -29.36 1.31
N GLY A 305 -19.40 -28.81 2.48
CA GLY A 305 -18.47 -29.44 3.41
C GLY A 305 -19.17 -30.37 4.40
N VAL A 306 -18.49 -30.72 5.49
CA VAL A 306 -19.03 -31.62 6.54
C VAL A 306 -19.99 -30.86 7.46
N GLU A 307 -21.21 -31.37 7.64
CA GLU A 307 -22.24 -30.79 8.52
C GLU A 307 -22.30 -31.49 9.89
N THR A 308 -22.13 -32.81 9.91
CA THR A 308 -22.30 -33.71 11.05
C THR A 308 -21.05 -34.58 11.24
N PRO A 309 -20.02 -34.08 11.95
CA PRO A 309 -18.68 -34.66 11.88
C PRO A 309 -18.62 -36.04 12.56
N VAL A 310 -18.26 -37.07 11.79
CA VAL A 310 -17.92 -38.41 12.28
C VAL A 310 -16.62 -38.88 11.64
N VAL A 311 -15.73 -39.48 12.43
CA VAL A 311 -14.54 -40.15 11.90
C VAL A 311 -14.99 -41.42 11.17
N GLN A 312 -14.87 -41.40 9.85
CA GLN A 312 -15.27 -42.51 8.96
C GLN A 312 -14.23 -43.62 8.99
N TRP A 313 -12.94 -43.24 8.93
CA TRP A 313 -11.82 -44.15 9.03
C TRP A 313 -10.56 -43.42 9.48
N THR A 314 -9.58 -44.22 9.91
CA THR A 314 -8.25 -43.74 10.32
C THR A 314 -7.18 -44.60 9.64
N PHE A 315 -6.17 -43.95 9.08
CA PHE A 315 -4.92 -44.55 8.62
C PHE A 315 -3.78 -44.11 9.54
N SER A 316 -2.74 -44.93 9.71
CA SER A 316 -1.61 -44.61 10.58
C SER A 316 -0.27 -45.04 9.99
N ASP A 317 0.71 -44.15 10.07
CA ASP A 317 2.13 -44.44 9.83
C ASP A 317 2.94 -44.18 11.11
N ALA A 318 3.79 -45.13 11.49
CA ALA A 318 4.56 -45.04 12.73
C ALA A 318 5.64 -43.94 12.70
N GLU A 319 6.05 -43.52 11.50
CA GLU A 319 7.11 -42.53 11.29
C GLU A 319 6.61 -41.07 11.35
N GLY A 320 5.30 -40.85 11.54
CA GLY A 320 4.71 -39.51 11.55
C GLY A 320 4.39 -38.98 10.15
N LEU A 321 3.30 -38.22 10.01
CA LEU A 321 2.89 -37.61 8.74
C LEU A 321 3.23 -36.12 8.71
N VAL A 322 3.54 -35.61 7.52
CA VAL A 322 3.92 -34.21 7.28
C VAL A 322 3.06 -33.59 6.19
N GLY A 323 2.81 -32.29 6.33
CA GLY A 323 2.05 -31.51 5.34
C GLY A 323 0.58 -31.90 5.25
N ARG A 324 -0.10 -31.31 4.26
CA ARG A 324 -1.52 -31.55 4.00
C ARG A 324 -1.66 -32.73 3.04
N PRO A 325 -2.76 -33.50 3.12
CA PRO A 325 -3.06 -34.53 2.13
C PRO A 325 -3.40 -33.92 0.77
N ALA A 326 -2.88 -34.47 -0.31
CA ALA A 326 -3.38 -34.19 -1.65
C ALA A 326 -4.48 -35.18 -2.00
N VAL A 327 -5.51 -34.75 -2.72
CA VAL A 327 -6.67 -35.59 -3.06
C VAL A 327 -6.93 -35.54 -4.56
N ALA A 328 -6.76 -36.70 -5.21
CA ALA A 328 -7.02 -36.85 -6.63
C ALA A 328 -8.52 -36.86 -6.95
N ALA A 329 -8.83 -36.73 -8.24
CA ALA A 329 -10.20 -36.72 -8.75
C ALA A 329 -10.93 -38.06 -8.52
N ASP A 330 -10.19 -39.17 -8.41
CA ASP A 330 -10.73 -40.49 -8.09
C ASP A 330 -10.94 -40.73 -6.58
N GLY A 331 -10.59 -39.74 -5.74
CA GLY A 331 -10.67 -39.83 -4.28
C GLY A 331 -9.49 -40.52 -3.60
N THR A 332 -8.43 -40.86 -4.35
CA THR A 332 -7.16 -41.32 -3.76
C THR A 332 -6.51 -40.17 -2.98
N VAL A 333 -6.09 -40.46 -1.75
CA VAL A 333 -5.45 -39.51 -0.84
C VAL A 333 -3.96 -39.80 -0.78
N TYR A 334 -3.13 -38.80 -1.06
CA TYR A 334 -1.68 -38.88 -1.00
C TYR A 334 -1.15 -38.16 0.24
N VAL A 335 -0.37 -38.86 1.06
CA VAL A 335 0.26 -38.31 2.26
C VAL A 335 1.74 -38.67 2.33
N LEU A 336 2.52 -37.80 2.95
CA LEU A 336 3.95 -37.98 3.15
C LEU A 336 4.27 -38.26 4.60
N SER A 337 5.22 -39.15 4.82
CA SER A 337 5.79 -39.38 6.13
C SER A 337 7.06 -38.55 6.36
N GLN A 338 7.35 -38.30 7.64
CA GLN A 338 8.56 -37.59 8.05
C GLN A 338 9.84 -38.36 7.67
N ALA A 339 9.77 -39.70 7.62
CA ALA A 339 10.89 -40.57 7.26
C ALA A 339 11.06 -40.77 5.73
N GLY A 340 10.22 -40.15 4.89
CA GLY A 340 10.38 -40.20 3.43
C GLY A 340 9.60 -41.32 2.77
N THR A 341 8.38 -41.60 3.21
CA THR A 341 7.46 -42.51 2.52
C THR A 341 6.29 -41.72 1.95
N LEU A 342 5.99 -41.92 0.67
CA LEU A 342 4.75 -41.49 0.03
C LEU A 342 3.73 -42.62 0.12
N HIS A 343 2.58 -42.35 0.71
CA HIS A 343 1.46 -43.29 0.78
C HIS A 343 0.34 -42.83 -0.15
N ALA A 344 -0.21 -43.77 -0.91
CA ALA A 344 -1.50 -43.61 -1.58
C ALA A 344 -2.55 -44.40 -0.81
N VAL A 345 -3.56 -43.70 -0.32
CA VAL A 345 -4.64 -44.26 0.51
C VAL A 345 -5.94 -44.15 -0.26
N ASN A 346 -6.68 -45.26 -0.35
CA ASN A 346 -8.00 -45.29 -0.99
C ASN A 346 -9.01 -44.44 -0.19
N SER A 347 -10.13 -44.11 -0.82
CA SER A 347 -11.20 -43.35 -0.18
C SER A 347 -11.87 -44.07 1.01
N ASP A 348 -11.60 -45.37 1.20
CA ASP A 348 -12.03 -46.21 2.34
C ASP A 348 -11.00 -46.31 3.47
N GLY A 349 -9.82 -45.68 3.32
CA GLY A 349 -8.75 -45.69 4.32
C GLY A 349 -7.73 -46.81 4.17
N THR A 350 -7.87 -47.71 3.18
CA THR A 350 -6.90 -48.77 2.92
C THR A 350 -5.69 -48.26 2.12
N GLU A 351 -4.48 -48.74 2.42
CA GLU A 351 -3.29 -48.41 1.65
C GLU A 351 -3.36 -49.06 0.26
N ARG A 352 -3.30 -48.25 -0.79
CA ARG A 352 -3.26 -48.69 -2.20
C ARG A 352 -1.85 -49.09 -2.60
N TRP A 353 -0.89 -48.24 -2.29
CA TRP A 353 0.54 -48.47 -2.48
C TRP A 353 1.35 -47.48 -1.64
N ARG A 354 2.65 -47.76 -1.50
CA ARG A 354 3.62 -46.84 -0.90
C ARG A 354 4.92 -46.82 -1.70
N ALA A 355 5.58 -45.67 -1.74
CA ALA A 355 6.85 -45.48 -2.42
C ALA A 355 7.86 -44.79 -1.48
N SER A 356 9.12 -45.20 -1.57
CA SER A 356 10.20 -44.61 -0.77
C SER A 356 10.81 -43.40 -1.47
N ILE A 357 11.04 -42.35 -0.69
CA ILE A 357 11.73 -41.14 -1.08
C ILE A 357 13.02 -41.06 -0.24
N PRO A 358 14.19 -40.85 -0.86
CA PRO A 358 15.50 -40.83 -0.19
C PRO A 358 15.65 -39.92 1.04
N ALA A 359 14.84 -38.88 1.18
CA ALA A 359 14.79 -38.02 2.34
C ALA A 359 13.35 -37.72 2.73
N GLY A 360 13.13 -37.28 3.98
CA GLY A 360 11.81 -36.90 4.50
C GLY A 360 11.07 -35.93 3.57
N GLY A 361 9.76 -36.10 3.45
CA GLY A 361 8.93 -35.23 2.62
C GLY A 361 8.81 -33.81 3.19
N VAL A 362 8.64 -32.82 2.32
CA VAL A 362 8.36 -31.43 2.70
C VAL A 362 7.08 -30.97 2.02
N GLY A 363 6.23 -30.28 2.78
CA GLY A 363 5.00 -29.69 2.25
C GLY A 363 3.94 -30.71 1.84
N THR A 364 3.05 -30.29 0.95
CA THR A 364 1.95 -31.10 0.42
C THR A 364 2.38 -31.72 -0.92
N PRO A 365 2.10 -33.01 -1.20
CA PRO A 365 2.22 -33.56 -2.54
C PRO A 365 1.43 -32.72 -3.54
N ALA A 366 1.90 -32.63 -4.77
CA ALA A 366 1.22 -31.87 -5.81
C ALA A 366 0.84 -32.76 -7.00
N LEU A 367 -0.29 -32.47 -7.64
CA LEU A 367 -0.86 -33.28 -8.71
C LEU A 367 -0.92 -32.47 -10.02
N ASP A 368 -0.44 -33.06 -11.12
CA ASP A 368 -0.65 -32.53 -12.49
C ASP A 368 -2.02 -32.94 -13.04
N ALA A 369 -2.37 -32.53 -14.26
CA ALA A 369 -3.69 -32.81 -14.84
C ALA A 369 -3.95 -34.31 -15.10
N GLU A 370 -2.89 -35.11 -15.24
CA GLU A 370 -2.93 -36.55 -15.44
C GLU A 370 -2.94 -37.33 -14.12
N GLY A 371 -2.81 -36.65 -12.98
CA GLY A 371 -2.77 -37.25 -11.64
C GLY A 371 -1.39 -37.77 -11.22
N ASN A 372 -0.33 -37.43 -11.94
CA ASN A 372 1.03 -37.73 -11.49
C ASN A 372 1.36 -36.91 -10.24
N ILE A 373 2.11 -37.54 -9.33
CA ILE A 373 2.37 -37.02 -7.99
C ILE A 373 3.79 -36.48 -7.93
N PHE A 374 3.91 -35.22 -7.55
CA PHE A 374 5.16 -34.51 -7.39
C PHE A 374 5.44 -34.29 -5.91
N VAL A 375 6.61 -34.76 -5.46
CA VAL A 375 7.03 -34.68 -4.07
C VAL A 375 8.40 -34.05 -3.94
N THR A 376 8.47 -33.04 -3.08
CA THR A 376 9.71 -32.39 -2.64
C THR A 376 10.23 -33.05 -1.37
N ASP A 377 11.52 -33.37 -1.36
CA ASP A 377 12.21 -33.89 -0.17
C ASP A 377 13.06 -32.83 0.55
N LEU A 378 13.43 -33.12 1.79
CA LEU A 378 14.23 -32.23 2.65
C LEU A 378 15.59 -31.86 2.05
N LEU A 379 16.10 -32.58 1.05
CA LEU A 379 17.38 -32.28 0.38
C LEU A 379 17.19 -31.41 -0.87
N GLY A 380 15.97 -30.97 -1.16
CA GLY A 380 15.66 -30.08 -2.29
C GLY A 380 15.39 -30.82 -3.60
N ALA A 381 15.35 -32.16 -3.59
CA ALA A 381 15.04 -32.93 -4.79
C ALA A 381 13.52 -33.01 -4.99
N LEU A 382 13.12 -32.91 -6.25
CA LEU A 382 11.76 -33.15 -6.70
C LEU A 382 11.70 -34.55 -7.34
N THR A 383 10.73 -35.36 -6.92
CA THR A 383 10.50 -36.71 -7.44
C THR A 383 9.07 -36.81 -7.96
N SER A 384 8.90 -37.36 -9.17
CA SER A 384 7.59 -37.58 -9.78
C SER A 384 7.22 -39.07 -9.79
N PHE A 385 5.98 -39.37 -9.46
CA PHE A 385 5.40 -40.72 -9.45
C PHE A 385 4.14 -40.78 -10.30
N THR A 386 3.86 -41.93 -10.92
CA THR A 386 2.58 -42.18 -11.58
C THR A 386 1.47 -42.42 -10.54
N PRO A 387 0.18 -42.31 -10.91
CA PRO A 387 -0.93 -42.72 -10.04
C PRO A 387 -0.84 -44.18 -9.55
N ALA A 388 -0.10 -45.04 -10.25
CA ALA A 388 0.14 -46.43 -9.90
C ALA A 388 1.29 -46.63 -8.89
N GLY A 389 2.01 -45.57 -8.53
CA GLY A 389 3.13 -45.61 -7.57
C GLY A 389 4.50 -45.88 -8.20
N GLU A 390 4.61 -45.86 -9.53
CA GLU A 390 5.90 -46.03 -10.22
C GLU A 390 6.63 -44.69 -10.29
N GLN A 391 7.91 -44.67 -9.90
CA GLN A 391 8.73 -43.46 -10.02
C GLN A 391 9.00 -43.15 -11.50
N ARG A 392 8.59 -41.97 -11.97
CA ARG A 392 8.86 -41.48 -13.33
C ARG A 392 10.29 -40.97 -13.45
N TRP A 393 10.67 -40.09 -12.55
CA TRP A 393 11.98 -39.48 -12.50
C TRP A 393 12.22 -38.86 -11.11
N ARG A 394 13.50 -38.60 -10.83
CA ARG A 394 13.96 -37.83 -9.68
C ARG A 394 14.98 -36.84 -10.18
N MET A 395 14.79 -35.57 -9.87
CA MET A 395 15.70 -34.51 -10.29
C MET A 395 17.07 -34.70 -9.63
N GLU A 396 18.15 -34.59 -10.42
CA GLU A 396 19.50 -34.46 -9.87
C GLU A 396 19.67 -33.06 -9.29
N VAL A 397 20.10 -32.97 -8.04
CA VAL A 397 20.23 -31.69 -7.34
C VAL A 397 21.68 -31.21 -7.46
N PRO A 398 21.98 -30.10 -8.16
CA PRO A 398 23.36 -29.63 -8.36
C PRO A 398 24.04 -29.24 -7.04
N GLU A 399 23.27 -28.67 -6.11
CA GLU A 399 23.66 -28.33 -4.74
C GLU A 399 22.48 -28.58 -3.79
N SER A 400 22.68 -29.37 -2.72
CA SER A 400 21.62 -29.72 -1.78
C SER A 400 21.28 -28.54 -0.87
N PHE A 401 20.19 -27.85 -1.18
CA PHE A 401 19.56 -26.86 -0.32
C PHE A 401 18.29 -27.45 0.29
N GLU A 402 18.06 -27.18 1.57
CA GLU A 402 16.87 -27.64 2.28
C GLU A 402 15.61 -27.08 1.60
N ALA A 403 14.68 -27.96 1.20
CA ALA A 403 13.37 -27.53 0.72
C ALA A 403 12.55 -26.95 1.86
N THR A 404 11.84 -25.86 1.62
CA THR A 404 10.99 -25.21 2.63
C THR A 404 9.51 -25.20 2.27
N SER A 405 9.16 -25.61 1.05
CA SER A 405 7.79 -25.67 0.54
C SER A 405 7.52 -26.99 -0.19
N GLY A 406 6.25 -27.36 -0.29
CA GLY A 406 5.79 -28.30 -1.32
C GLY A 406 5.85 -27.66 -2.70
N ALA A 407 5.68 -28.48 -3.75
CA ALA A 407 5.53 -27.98 -5.11
C ALA A 407 4.12 -27.44 -5.39
N VAL A 408 4.03 -26.49 -6.31
CA VAL A 408 2.79 -26.04 -6.93
C VAL A 408 2.92 -26.20 -8.43
N LEU A 409 1.90 -26.75 -9.11
CA LEU A 409 1.94 -27.01 -10.54
C LEU A 409 1.04 -26.06 -11.32
N ASP A 410 1.49 -25.67 -12.51
CA ASP A 410 0.65 -25.03 -13.52
C ASP A 410 -0.16 -26.06 -14.33
N SER A 411 -0.98 -25.60 -15.26
CA SER A 411 -1.78 -26.45 -16.15
C SER A 411 -0.96 -27.24 -17.19
N HIS A 412 0.33 -26.90 -17.36
CA HIS A 412 1.26 -27.58 -18.25
C HIS A 412 2.12 -28.64 -17.54
N GLY A 413 1.99 -28.77 -16.21
CA GLY A 413 2.79 -29.69 -15.39
C GLY A 413 4.13 -29.12 -14.95
N THR A 414 4.39 -27.82 -15.17
CA THR A 414 5.56 -27.13 -14.61
C THR A 414 5.36 -26.94 -13.11
N SER A 415 6.36 -27.34 -12.34
CA SER A 415 6.35 -27.28 -10.89
C SER A 415 7.21 -26.14 -10.37
N TYR A 416 6.70 -25.44 -9.36
CA TYR A 416 7.36 -24.31 -8.69
C TYR A 416 7.47 -24.60 -7.20
N TYR A 417 8.68 -24.53 -6.65
CA TYR A 417 8.92 -24.79 -5.23
C TYR A 417 10.13 -24.04 -4.69
N VAL A 418 10.22 -23.94 -3.36
CA VAL A 418 11.22 -23.14 -2.65
C VAL A 418 12.24 -24.04 -1.97
N VAL A 419 13.50 -23.72 -2.20
CA VAL A 419 14.65 -24.19 -1.43
C VAL A 419 15.28 -23.00 -0.70
N ILE A 420 16.09 -23.22 0.33
CA ILE A 420 16.74 -22.11 1.04
C ILE A 420 17.47 -21.19 0.05
N GLY A 421 17.00 -19.93 -0.03
CA GLY A 421 17.57 -18.88 -0.87
C GLY A 421 16.92 -18.73 -2.25
N ASN A 422 16.35 -19.79 -2.82
CA ASN A 422 15.94 -19.81 -4.22
C ASN A 422 14.54 -20.40 -4.46
N VAL A 423 13.94 -20.00 -5.58
CA VAL A 423 12.75 -20.62 -6.17
C VAL A 423 13.18 -21.35 -7.42
N ARG A 424 12.70 -22.58 -7.61
CA ARG A 424 12.98 -23.40 -8.79
C ARG A 424 11.72 -23.63 -9.59
N ALA A 425 11.86 -23.63 -10.91
CA ALA A 425 10.88 -24.18 -11.84
C ALA A 425 11.43 -25.42 -12.52
N VAL A 426 10.63 -26.48 -12.52
CA VAL A 426 10.98 -27.78 -13.13
C VAL A 426 9.83 -28.22 -14.00
N ASP A 427 10.13 -28.61 -15.25
CA ASP A 427 9.11 -29.10 -16.17
C ASP A 427 8.53 -30.47 -15.75
N ALA A 428 7.50 -30.93 -16.47
CA ALA A 428 6.84 -32.20 -16.20
C ALA A 428 7.75 -33.45 -16.38
N ASP A 429 8.89 -33.30 -17.07
CA ASP A 429 9.87 -34.35 -17.34
C ASP A 429 11.03 -34.34 -16.34
N GLY A 430 11.09 -33.36 -15.44
CA GLY A 430 12.09 -33.26 -14.38
C GLY A 430 13.31 -32.41 -14.75
N ASN A 431 13.26 -31.65 -15.84
CA ASN A 431 14.33 -30.74 -16.22
C ASN A 431 14.15 -29.38 -15.52
N LEU A 432 15.23 -28.89 -14.91
CA LEU A 432 15.28 -27.57 -14.31
C LEU A 432 15.19 -26.49 -15.41
N LEU A 433 14.13 -25.68 -15.39
CA LEU A 433 13.92 -24.57 -16.32
C LEU A 433 14.68 -23.33 -15.87
N TRP A 434 14.55 -22.98 -14.59
CA TRP A 434 15.24 -21.86 -13.96
C TRP A 434 15.38 -22.05 -12.45
N ASP A 435 16.40 -21.42 -11.87
CA ASP A 435 16.71 -21.42 -10.43
C ASP A 435 17.05 -19.99 -10.01
N THR A 436 16.07 -19.30 -9.43
CA THR A 436 16.12 -17.85 -9.19
C THR A 436 16.30 -17.55 -7.71
N ASN A 437 17.32 -16.76 -7.38
CA ASN A 437 17.51 -16.25 -6.03
C ASN A 437 16.44 -15.21 -5.70
N ALA A 438 15.53 -15.56 -4.80
CA ALA A 438 14.42 -14.71 -4.36
C ALA A 438 14.63 -14.17 -2.92
N PHE A 439 15.86 -14.24 -2.39
CA PHE A 439 16.29 -13.69 -1.10
C PHE A 439 15.32 -13.91 0.08
N THR A 440 14.83 -15.13 0.29
CA THR A 440 14.05 -15.47 1.49
C THR A 440 14.98 -16.00 2.59
N ARG A 441 15.12 -15.26 3.70
CA ARG A 441 15.58 -15.88 4.97
C ARG A 441 14.53 -16.92 5.38
N ARG A 442 14.97 -18.03 6.01
CA ARG A 442 14.21 -19.20 6.53
C ARG A 442 12.76 -18.92 6.97
N VAL A 443 11.85 -18.65 6.03
CA VAL A 443 10.42 -18.57 6.30
C VAL A 443 9.72 -19.34 5.19
N PRO A 444 9.03 -20.45 5.51
CA PRO A 444 8.42 -21.34 4.54
C PRO A 444 7.16 -20.70 3.98
N PHE A 445 7.29 -19.92 2.91
CA PHE A 445 6.15 -19.49 2.11
C PHE A 445 6.05 -20.40 0.89
N ASN A 446 4.85 -20.91 0.62
CA ASN A 446 4.60 -21.65 -0.61
C ASN A 446 4.39 -20.65 -1.76
N PRO A 447 4.92 -20.95 -2.96
CA PRO A 447 4.57 -20.20 -4.15
C PRO A 447 3.06 -20.25 -4.41
N ILE A 448 2.52 -19.17 -4.99
CA ILE A 448 1.14 -19.11 -5.50
C ILE A 448 1.21 -18.66 -6.94
N LEU A 449 0.44 -19.28 -7.83
CA LEU A 449 0.38 -18.87 -9.23
C LEU A 449 -0.71 -17.82 -9.46
N SER A 450 -0.47 -16.91 -10.40
CA SER A 450 -1.53 -16.08 -10.95
C SER A 450 -2.59 -16.95 -11.64
N PRO A 451 -3.85 -16.49 -11.74
CA PRO A 451 -4.91 -17.25 -12.42
C PRO A 451 -4.59 -17.58 -13.89
N ASP A 452 -3.80 -16.75 -14.55
CA ASP A 452 -3.30 -16.95 -15.91
C ASP A 452 -1.96 -17.70 -15.98
N GLU A 453 -1.43 -18.13 -14.82
CA GLU A 453 -0.22 -18.94 -14.64
C GLU A 453 1.09 -18.30 -15.16
N LYS A 454 1.05 -17.02 -15.53
CA LYS A 454 2.22 -16.28 -16.01
C LYS A 454 3.15 -15.80 -14.90
N LEU A 455 2.63 -15.67 -13.68
CA LEU A 455 3.36 -15.10 -12.55
C LEU A 455 3.39 -16.07 -11.38
N VAL A 456 4.57 -16.21 -10.77
CA VAL A 456 4.79 -16.92 -9.53
C VAL A 456 4.97 -15.89 -8.42
N PHE A 457 4.08 -15.93 -7.44
CA PHE A 457 4.13 -15.07 -6.28
C PHE A 457 4.80 -15.79 -5.10
N LEU A 458 5.82 -15.15 -4.52
CA LEU A 458 6.44 -15.58 -3.29
C LEU A 458 6.53 -14.42 -2.31
N ARG A 459 5.60 -14.37 -1.34
CA ARG A 459 5.50 -13.32 -0.32
C ARG A 459 5.43 -11.90 -0.93
N ASN A 460 6.58 -11.24 -1.10
CA ASN A 460 6.76 -9.90 -1.63
C ASN A 460 7.53 -9.87 -2.98
N THR A 461 7.84 -11.04 -3.54
CA THR A 461 8.55 -11.21 -4.80
C THR A 461 7.58 -11.73 -5.85
N VAL A 462 7.63 -11.15 -7.04
CA VAL A 462 6.93 -11.64 -8.23
C VAL A 462 7.98 -12.14 -9.21
N ILE A 463 7.77 -13.33 -9.74
CA ILE A 463 8.68 -13.97 -10.69
C ILE A 463 7.88 -14.29 -11.95
N ASP A 464 8.43 -13.98 -13.11
CA ASP A 464 7.88 -14.42 -14.39
C ASP A 464 8.01 -15.95 -14.50
N ALA A 465 6.89 -16.64 -14.69
CA ALA A 465 6.82 -18.10 -14.62
C ALA A 465 7.61 -18.79 -15.73
N ALA A 466 7.75 -18.14 -16.90
CA ALA A 466 8.43 -18.70 -18.07
C ALA A 466 9.95 -18.48 -18.03
N THR A 467 10.39 -17.31 -17.60
CA THR A 467 11.80 -16.89 -17.64
C THR A 467 12.52 -17.02 -16.31
N GLY A 468 11.79 -17.02 -15.19
CA GLY A 468 12.37 -16.95 -13.85
C GLY A 468 12.87 -15.56 -13.47
N GLU A 469 12.61 -14.53 -14.28
CA GLU A 469 13.04 -13.16 -13.99
C GLU A 469 12.23 -12.59 -12.81
N VAL A 470 12.93 -12.00 -11.82
CA VAL A 470 12.28 -11.28 -10.73
C VAL A 470 11.77 -9.95 -11.25
N LEU A 471 10.45 -9.80 -11.28
CA LEU A 471 9.80 -8.60 -11.79
C LEU A 471 9.73 -7.53 -10.70
N VAL A 472 10.23 -6.34 -11.01
CA VAL A 472 10.07 -5.14 -10.17
C VAL A 472 9.05 -4.24 -10.85
N PHE A 473 7.81 -4.32 -10.37
CA PHE A 473 6.75 -3.45 -10.88
C PHE A 473 6.88 -2.05 -10.26
N GLU A 474 7.06 -1.01 -11.08
CA GLU A 474 7.02 0.37 -10.60
C GLU A 474 5.60 0.78 -10.12
N THR A 475 4.55 0.13 -10.64
CA THR A 475 3.15 0.43 -10.31
C THR A 475 2.54 -0.48 -9.24
N MET A 476 3.04 -1.71 -9.05
CA MET A 476 2.62 -2.55 -7.93
C MET A 476 3.58 -2.33 -6.74
N PRO A 477 3.15 -1.67 -5.66
CA PRO A 477 3.95 -1.59 -4.45
C PRO A 477 4.22 -3.00 -3.90
N THR A 478 5.47 -3.22 -3.51
CA THR A 478 5.91 -4.42 -2.81
C THR A 478 5.14 -4.54 -1.50
N GLY A 479 4.19 -5.48 -1.45
CA GLY A 479 3.31 -5.74 -0.31
C GLY A 479 3.58 -7.11 0.29
N GLU A 480 3.68 -7.20 1.61
CA GLU A 480 4.13 -8.35 2.40
C GLU A 480 3.40 -9.70 2.20
N GLN A 481 2.38 -9.79 1.34
CA GLN A 481 1.81 -11.06 0.87
C GLN A 481 0.94 -10.83 -0.39
N TYR A 482 1.18 -11.58 -1.46
CA TYR A 482 0.25 -11.71 -2.59
C TYR A 482 -0.77 -12.83 -2.34
N MET A 483 -1.98 -12.67 -2.87
CA MET A 483 -3.00 -13.71 -2.89
C MET A 483 -3.94 -13.55 -4.08
N VAL A 484 -4.67 -14.61 -4.40
CA VAL A 484 -5.75 -14.57 -5.39
C VAL A 484 -7.08 -14.61 -4.66
N GLY A 485 -7.97 -13.66 -4.96
CA GLY A 485 -9.32 -13.65 -4.43
C GLY A 485 -10.20 -14.70 -5.11
N GLN A 486 -11.38 -14.98 -4.54
CA GLN A 486 -12.34 -15.92 -5.12
C GLN A 486 -12.87 -15.48 -6.50
N SER A 487 -12.70 -14.23 -6.89
CA SER A 487 -13.03 -13.74 -8.23
C SER A 487 -11.91 -13.92 -9.26
N GLY A 488 -10.78 -14.52 -8.87
CA GLY A 488 -9.56 -14.57 -9.68
C GLY A 488 -8.80 -13.24 -9.70
N LEU A 489 -9.26 -12.19 -9.02
CA LEU A 489 -8.50 -10.93 -8.94
C LEU A 489 -7.25 -11.12 -8.06
N LEU A 490 -6.11 -10.61 -8.52
CA LEU A 490 -4.88 -10.59 -7.74
C LEU A 490 -5.00 -9.52 -6.64
N TYR A 491 -4.58 -9.83 -5.43
CA TYR A 491 -4.47 -8.86 -4.34
C TYR A 491 -3.07 -8.84 -3.76
N SER A 492 -2.60 -7.65 -3.38
CA SER A 492 -1.41 -7.49 -2.54
C SER A 492 -1.78 -6.86 -1.21
N ARG A 493 -1.23 -7.41 -0.13
CA ARG A 493 -1.35 -6.82 1.20
C ARG A 493 -0.13 -5.97 1.50
N PHE A 494 -0.35 -4.74 1.93
CA PHE A 494 0.67 -3.94 2.60
C PHE A 494 0.16 -3.52 3.98
N GLU A 495 0.82 -3.94 5.05
CA GLU A 495 0.36 -3.74 6.43
C GLU A 495 -1.11 -4.19 6.64
N ASN A 496 -2.02 -3.26 6.91
CA ASN A 496 -3.45 -3.42 7.12
C ASN A 496 -4.27 -2.87 5.93
N LYS A 497 -3.66 -2.78 4.75
CA LYS A 497 -4.27 -2.38 3.48
C LYS A 497 -4.16 -3.54 2.51
N LEU A 498 -5.27 -3.88 1.87
CA LEU A 498 -5.34 -4.83 0.77
C LEU A 498 -5.67 -4.07 -0.50
N THR A 499 -4.91 -4.30 -1.57
CA THR A 499 -5.11 -3.67 -2.87
C THR A 499 -5.34 -4.75 -3.91
N GLY A 500 -6.47 -4.69 -4.61
CA GLY A 500 -6.77 -5.54 -5.75
C GLY A 500 -6.17 -4.96 -7.03
N TRP A 501 -5.52 -5.81 -7.80
CA TRP A 501 -4.80 -5.49 -9.02
C TRP A 501 -5.46 -6.15 -10.21
N GLU A 502 -5.55 -5.40 -11.28
CA GLU A 502 -5.90 -5.93 -12.59
C GLU A 502 -4.65 -5.90 -13.46
N TYR A 503 -4.37 -7.04 -14.11
CA TYR A 503 -3.20 -7.20 -14.96
C TYR A 503 -3.66 -7.28 -16.41
N LEU A 504 -3.39 -6.22 -17.18
CA LEU A 504 -3.75 -6.11 -18.60
C LEU A 504 -2.53 -5.65 -19.40
N ASN A 505 -2.17 -6.40 -20.44
CA ASN A 505 -1.06 -6.06 -21.35
C ASN A 505 0.25 -5.73 -20.62
N ASP A 506 0.63 -6.56 -19.66
CA ASP A 506 1.85 -6.43 -18.84
C ASP A 506 1.89 -5.19 -17.92
N VAL A 507 0.77 -4.48 -17.80
CA VAL A 507 0.60 -3.35 -16.89
C VAL A 507 -0.37 -3.71 -15.78
N ALA A 508 0.06 -3.44 -14.55
CA ALA A 508 -0.74 -3.63 -13.35
C ALA A 508 -1.43 -2.34 -12.94
N GLU A 509 -2.76 -2.34 -12.94
CA GLU A 509 -3.58 -1.22 -12.52
C GLU A 509 -4.33 -1.54 -11.21
N PRO A 510 -4.30 -0.64 -10.21
CA PRO A 510 -5.03 -0.86 -8.95
C PRO A 510 -6.53 -0.68 -9.17
N ARG A 511 -7.32 -1.73 -8.93
CA ARG A 511 -8.78 -1.73 -9.11
C ARG A 511 -9.53 -1.30 -7.86
N SER A 512 -9.04 -1.74 -6.70
CA SER A 512 -9.69 -1.45 -5.42
C SER A 512 -8.67 -1.49 -4.30
N SER A 513 -8.94 -0.75 -3.23
CA SER A 513 -8.14 -0.88 -2.02
C SER A 513 -9.00 -0.70 -0.78
N VAL A 514 -8.73 -1.55 0.20
CA VAL A 514 -9.47 -1.62 1.45
C VAL A 514 -8.48 -1.68 2.59
N SER A 515 -8.66 -0.81 3.59
CA SER A 515 -7.84 -0.80 4.80
C SER A 515 -8.68 -1.13 6.02
N TRP A 516 -8.14 -1.90 6.96
CA TRP A 516 -8.82 -2.24 8.22
C TRP A 516 -8.05 -1.77 9.45
N SER A 517 -8.71 -1.62 10.60
CA SER A 517 -8.03 -1.19 11.83
C SER A 517 -7.16 -2.29 12.44
N ARG A 518 -5.93 -1.96 12.85
CA ARG A 518 -4.97 -2.91 13.49
C ARG A 518 -5.13 -3.03 15.01
N THR A 519 -6.12 -2.37 15.60
CA THR A 519 -6.18 -2.05 17.04
C THR A 519 -6.19 -3.24 18.03
N SER A 520 -6.15 -4.49 17.59
CA SER A 520 -6.35 -5.66 18.48
C SER A 520 -5.46 -6.88 18.20
N PHE A 521 -4.58 -6.89 17.19
CA PHE A 521 -3.79 -8.08 16.83
C PHE A 521 -2.28 -7.79 16.82
N PHE A 522 -1.51 -8.59 17.55
CA PHE A 522 -0.05 -8.63 17.44
C PHE A 522 0.31 -9.54 16.25
N GLY A 523 0.91 -8.96 15.20
CA GLY A 523 1.31 -9.69 13.98
C GLY A 523 0.45 -9.40 12.75
N PHE A 524 0.73 -10.14 11.67
CA PHE A 524 -0.02 -10.12 10.41
C PHE A 524 -0.83 -11.41 10.28
N PRO A 525 -1.98 -11.37 9.57
CA PRO A 525 -2.74 -12.60 9.30
C PRO A 525 -1.89 -13.56 8.47
N GLY A 526 -1.91 -14.85 8.82
CA GLY A 526 -1.16 -15.89 8.11
C GLY A 526 -1.83 -16.29 6.79
N LEU A 527 -3.17 -16.31 6.79
CA LEU A 527 -4.00 -16.54 5.61
C LEU A 527 -5.09 -15.48 5.53
N MET A 528 -5.56 -15.25 4.31
CA MET A 528 -6.54 -14.23 4.00
C MET A 528 -7.19 -14.56 2.66
N GLY A 529 -8.39 -14.03 2.44
CA GLY A 529 -9.07 -14.15 1.16
C GLY A 529 -10.15 -13.10 0.98
N VAL A 530 -10.54 -12.92 -0.28
CA VAL A 530 -11.58 -11.97 -0.71
C VAL A 530 -12.68 -12.74 -1.40
N PHE A 531 -13.92 -12.55 -0.93
CA PHE A 531 -15.13 -13.11 -1.52
C PHE A 531 -15.47 -12.40 -2.83
N THR A 532 -16.31 -13.03 -3.65
CA THR A 532 -16.79 -12.45 -4.92
C THR A 532 -17.55 -11.13 -4.76
N ASP A 533 -18.19 -10.88 -3.60
CA ASP A 533 -18.89 -9.64 -3.26
C ASP A 533 -17.96 -8.51 -2.76
N GLY A 534 -16.67 -8.80 -2.62
CA GLY A 534 -15.64 -7.90 -2.11
C GLY A 534 -15.51 -7.89 -0.58
N GLY A 535 -16.29 -8.67 0.15
CA GLY A 535 -16.02 -8.96 1.56
C GLY A 535 -14.71 -9.73 1.72
N MET A 536 -14.12 -9.68 2.91
CA MET A 536 -12.82 -10.30 3.16
C MET A 536 -12.83 -11.13 4.43
N TRP A 537 -11.93 -12.10 4.50
CA TRP A 537 -11.67 -12.85 5.72
C TRP A 537 -10.16 -12.87 6.01
N LEU A 538 -9.82 -12.83 7.30
CA LEU A 538 -8.44 -12.83 7.79
C LEU A 538 -8.29 -13.88 8.88
N HIS A 539 -7.30 -14.75 8.73
CA HIS A 539 -6.95 -15.77 9.71
C HIS A 539 -5.65 -15.39 10.42
N TYR A 540 -5.74 -15.16 11.72
CA TYR A 540 -4.62 -14.83 12.59
C TYR A 540 -4.24 -16.03 13.44
N THR A 541 -2.96 -16.38 13.39
CA THR A 541 -2.31 -17.34 14.29
C THR A 541 -1.33 -16.57 15.17
N GLY A 542 -1.65 -16.39 16.46
CA GLY A 542 -0.87 -15.51 17.34
C GLY A 542 0.51 -16.07 17.72
N GLU A 543 1.54 -15.21 17.72
CA GLU A 543 2.80 -15.46 18.44
C GLU A 543 2.67 -14.95 19.89
N GLY A 544 2.40 -15.86 20.85
CA GLY A 544 2.21 -15.56 22.28
C GLY A 544 0.91 -16.13 22.87
N ALA A 545 0.59 -15.80 24.14
CA ALA A 545 -0.66 -16.16 24.86
C ALA A 545 -1.90 -15.58 24.11
N GLU A 546 -2.73 -16.22 23.26
CA GLU A 546 -3.79 -17.24 23.40
C GLU A 546 -4.71 -17.05 22.16
N ASP A 547 -5.08 -18.15 21.50
CA ASP A 547 -6.13 -18.29 20.46
C ASP A 547 -5.86 -17.93 18.98
N SER A 548 -6.29 -18.84 18.10
CA SER A 548 -6.47 -18.64 16.66
C SER A 548 -7.72 -17.81 16.41
N THR A 549 -7.67 -16.81 15.53
CA THR A 549 -8.81 -15.91 15.28
C THR A 549 -9.13 -15.84 13.79
N LEU A 550 -10.42 -16.00 13.46
CA LEU A 550 -10.96 -15.71 12.14
C LEU A 550 -11.79 -14.42 12.20
N LEU A 551 -11.50 -13.48 11.29
CA LEU A 551 -12.18 -12.20 11.18
C LEU A 551 -12.84 -12.08 9.83
N TRP A 552 -14.06 -11.54 9.80
CA TRP A 552 -14.75 -11.15 8.59
C TRP A 552 -14.86 -9.64 8.52
N LEU A 553 -14.50 -9.09 7.37
CA LEU A 553 -14.55 -7.67 7.06
C LEU A 553 -15.50 -7.45 5.88
N ASP A 554 -16.23 -6.34 5.90
CA ASP A 554 -16.97 -5.90 4.72
C ASP A 554 -16.02 -5.34 3.65
N LYS A 555 -16.57 -5.03 2.47
CA LYS A 555 -15.83 -4.40 1.36
C LYS A 555 -15.22 -3.03 1.68
N LYS A 556 -15.51 -2.43 2.84
CA LYS A 556 -14.93 -1.18 3.32
C LYS A 556 -13.86 -1.40 4.41
N GLY A 557 -13.58 -2.66 4.77
CA GLY A 557 -12.60 -3.02 5.79
C GLY A 557 -13.12 -2.89 7.21
N VAL A 558 -14.44 -2.77 7.39
CA VAL A 558 -15.08 -2.74 8.69
C VAL A 558 -15.34 -4.16 9.15
N GLN A 559 -14.96 -4.46 10.39
CA GLN A 559 -15.20 -5.77 10.98
C GLN A 559 -16.69 -6.05 11.14
N VAL A 560 -17.15 -7.12 10.49
CA VAL A 560 -18.54 -7.61 10.54
C VAL A 560 -18.69 -8.68 11.63
N ASN A 561 -17.74 -9.61 11.69
CA ASN A 561 -17.78 -10.72 12.64
C ASN A 561 -16.38 -11.20 13.06
N ARG A 562 -16.32 -11.97 14.14
CA ARG A 562 -15.10 -12.59 14.69
C ARG A 562 -15.43 -13.93 15.37
N ALA A 563 -14.62 -14.95 15.08
CA ALA A 563 -14.60 -16.22 15.79
C ALA A 563 -13.20 -16.49 16.37
N GLN A 564 -13.13 -17.10 17.55
CA GLN A 564 -11.88 -17.44 18.23
C GLN A 564 -11.85 -18.93 18.57
N PHE A 565 -10.68 -19.54 18.43
CA PHE A 565 -10.46 -20.96 18.67
C PHE A 565 -9.23 -21.16 19.56
N PRO A 566 -9.30 -22.01 20.59
CA PRO A 566 -8.21 -22.27 21.52
C PRO A 566 -7.17 -23.26 20.95
N TYR A 567 -6.78 -23.10 19.69
CA TYR A 567 -5.94 -24.03 18.93
C TYR A 567 -4.52 -23.52 18.75
N ARG A 568 -3.53 -24.41 18.94
CA ARG A 568 -2.09 -24.16 18.80
C ARG A 568 -1.27 -25.43 18.50
N PRO A 569 -0.56 -25.49 17.36
CA PRO A 569 -0.76 -24.66 16.18
C PRO A 569 -2.19 -24.83 15.61
N SER A 570 -2.61 -23.91 14.75
CA SER A 570 -3.90 -23.97 14.06
C SER A 570 -3.72 -23.72 12.57
N MET A 571 -4.56 -24.32 11.75
CA MET A 571 -4.58 -24.09 10.31
C MET A 571 -6.00 -24.09 9.77
N LEU A 572 -6.21 -23.30 8.71
CA LEU A 572 -7.43 -23.35 7.94
C LEU A 572 -7.38 -24.56 6.99
N ALA A 573 -8.33 -25.47 7.13
CA ALA A 573 -8.43 -26.68 6.32
C ALA A 573 -9.06 -26.40 4.95
N GLY A 574 -10.01 -25.45 4.88
CA GLY A 574 -10.67 -25.04 3.65
C GLY A 574 -11.99 -24.32 3.94
N MET A 575 -12.67 -23.93 2.87
CA MET A 575 -13.96 -23.26 2.90
C MET A 575 -14.88 -23.86 1.84
N ASP A 576 -16.14 -24.11 2.20
CA ASP A 576 -17.13 -24.72 1.31
C ASP A 576 -17.92 -23.69 0.48
N GLU A 577 -18.87 -24.17 -0.33
CA GLU A 577 -19.72 -23.34 -1.19
C GLU A 577 -20.58 -22.32 -0.43
N ASN A 578 -20.87 -22.58 0.85
CA ASN A 578 -21.68 -21.74 1.72
C ASN A 578 -20.82 -20.80 2.60
N PHE A 579 -19.51 -20.74 2.35
CA PHE A 579 -18.55 -19.96 3.13
C PHE A 579 -18.48 -20.38 4.60
N VAL A 580 -18.67 -21.67 4.87
CA VAL A 580 -18.34 -22.30 6.14
C VAL A 580 -16.84 -22.60 6.14
N PHE A 581 -16.15 -22.13 7.19
CA PHE A 581 -14.72 -22.30 7.37
C PHE A 581 -14.45 -23.49 8.27
N TYR A 582 -13.54 -24.35 7.84
CA TYR A 582 -13.11 -25.53 8.59
C TYR A 582 -11.72 -25.25 9.14
N ILE A 583 -11.59 -25.17 10.45
CA ILE A 583 -10.34 -24.88 11.14
C ILE A 583 -9.97 -26.03 12.04
N CYS A 584 -8.72 -26.47 11.97
CA CYS A 584 -8.20 -27.53 12.80
C CYS A 584 -6.95 -27.06 13.53
N GLY A 585 -6.71 -27.58 14.73
CA GLY A 585 -5.47 -27.36 15.42
C GLY A 585 -5.35 -28.14 16.71
N SER A 586 -4.24 -27.98 17.41
CA SER A 586 -3.96 -28.78 18.60
C SER A 586 -4.42 -28.04 19.86
N ARG A 587 -5.09 -28.74 20.76
CA ARG A 587 -5.55 -28.24 22.06
C ARG A 587 -5.22 -29.26 23.12
N ALA A 588 -4.44 -28.84 24.13
CA ALA A 588 -4.04 -29.71 25.25
C ALA A 588 -3.41 -31.06 24.80
N GLY A 589 -2.69 -31.07 23.68
CA GLY A 589 -2.03 -32.27 23.15
C GLY A 589 -2.94 -33.21 22.36
N GLN A 590 -4.09 -32.74 21.89
CA GLN A 590 -4.99 -33.45 20.99
C GLN A 590 -5.41 -32.56 19.82
N VAL A 591 -5.55 -33.11 18.61
CA VAL A 591 -6.08 -32.36 17.46
C VAL A 591 -7.60 -32.23 17.57
N GLU A 592 -8.10 -31.01 17.39
CA GLU A 592 -9.52 -30.68 17.38
C GLU A 592 -9.81 -29.86 16.11
N CYS A 593 -10.93 -30.18 15.45
CA CYS A 593 -11.43 -29.47 14.29
C CYS A 593 -12.78 -28.85 14.57
N SER A 594 -13.04 -27.68 14.00
CA SER A 594 -14.31 -26.97 14.09
C SER A 594 -14.74 -26.41 12.75
N ALA A 595 -16.05 -26.35 12.52
CA ALA A 595 -16.65 -25.59 11.43
C ALA A 595 -17.29 -24.30 11.94
N VAL A 596 -17.15 -23.20 11.20
CA VAL A 596 -17.75 -21.90 11.56
C VAL A 596 -18.30 -21.20 10.32
N ALA A 597 -19.53 -20.70 10.42
CA ALA A 597 -20.15 -19.93 9.34
C ALA A 597 -19.92 -18.43 9.53
N ASN A 598 -19.94 -17.68 8.42
CA ASN A 598 -19.98 -16.23 8.50
C ASN A 598 -21.27 -15.77 9.20
N GLY A 599 -21.15 -14.92 10.22
CA GLY A 599 -22.25 -14.43 11.06
C GLY A 599 -22.46 -15.18 12.38
N THR A 600 -21.79 -16.32 12.63
CA THR A 600 -21.80 -16.99 13.94
C THR A 600 -20.52 -16.69 14.72
N LYS A 601 -20.61 -16.59 16.05
CA LYS A 601 -19.45 -16.48 16.93
C LYS A 601 -18.95 -17.85 17.38
N ASP A 602 -19.89 -18.77 17.58
CA ASP A 602 -19.63 -20.13 18.02
C ASP A 602 -19.46 -21.06 16.81
N ALA A 603 -18.69 -22.13 17.00
CA ALA A 603 -18.55 -23.19 16.02
C ALA A 603 -19.88 -23.92 15.83
N LEU A 604 -20.19 -24.27 14.58
CA LEU A 604 -21.34 -25.11 14.22
C LEU A 604 -21.19 -26.50 14.85
N TRP A 605 -19.96 -27.01 14.83
CA TRP A 605 -19.55 -28.25 15.48
C TRP A 605 -18.07 -28.18 15.81
N SER A 606 -17.67 -29.00 16.79
CA SER A 606 -16.27 -29.27 17.13
C SER A 606 -16.09 -30.77 17.34
N LEU A 607 -15.00 -31.34 16.81
CA LEU A 607 -14.66 -32.76 16.91
C LEU A 607 -13.21 -32.90 17.35
N ALA A 608 -12.99 -33.60 18.46
CA ALA A 608 -11.66 -34.00 18.92
C ALA A 608 -11.26 -35.34 18.29
N LEU A 609 -10.01 -35.46 17.85
CA LEU A 609 -9.49 -36.63 17.15
C LEU A 609 -8.65 -37.48 18.12
N ASP A 610 -9.17 -38.64 18.49
CA ASP A 610 -8.52 -39.53 19.46
C ASP A 610 -7.19 -40.09 18.95
N GLY A 611 -6.19 -40.10 19.82
CA GLY A 611 -4.85 -40.62 19.52
C GLY A 611 -3.92 -39.64 18.79
N SER A 612 -4.41 -38.48 18.35
CA SER A 612 -3.60 -37.43 17.72
C SER A 612 -2.86 -36.58 18.77
N THR A 613 -1.69 -36.03 18.42
CA THR A 613 -0.93 -35.13 19.33
C THR A 613 -0.87 -33.69 18.82
N GLU A 614 -0.41 -33.52 17.58
CA GLU A 614 -0.22 -32.23 16.93
C GLU A 614 -0.67 -32.30 15.47
N ILE A 615 -1.30 -31.25 14.98
CA ILE A 615 -1.74 -31.18 13.59
C ILE A 615 -0.54 -31.01 12.63
N ALA A 616 -0.51 -31.81 11.57
CA ALA A 616 0.47 -31.70 10.49
C ALA A 616 -0.14 -31.03 9.23
N GLY A 617 -1.43 -31.26 8.99
CA GLY A 617 -2.13 -30.78 7.80
C GLY A 617 -3.63 -31.06 7.84
N ALA A 618 -4.38 -30.37 6.99
CA ALA A 618 -5.80 -30.64 6.79
C ALA A 618 -6.22 -30.29 5.36
N SER A 619 -7.23 -30.95 4.80
CA SER A 619 -7.73 -30.64 3.45
C SER A 619 -9.22 -30.91 3.38
N LEU A 620 -9.95 -29.95 2.80
CA LEU A 620 -11.39 -30.05 2.62
C LEU A 620 -11.71 -30.47 1.19
N ILE A 621 -12.59 -31.43 1.04
CA ILE A 621 -13.23 -31.76 -0.24
C ILE A 621 -14.75 -31.85 -0.01
N SER A 622 -15.53 -32.14 -1.05
CA SER A 622 -16.97 -32.36 -0.92
C SER A 622 -17.27 -33.40 0.17
N GLU A 623 -18.05 -33.02 1.18
CA GLU A 623 -18.54 -33.86 2.28
C GLU A 623 -17.44 -34.58 3.10
N ARG A 624 -16.16 -34.23 2.91
CA ARG A 624 -15.05 -34.84 3.65
C ARG A 624 -13.97 -33.85 4.04
N LEU A 625 -13.48 -34.02 5.26
CA LEU A 625 -12.34 -33.31 5.82
C LEU A 625 -11.27 -34.33 6.19
N TYR A 626 -10.12 -34.24 5.51
CA TYR A 626 -8.94 -35.04 5.83
C TYR A 626 -8.03 -34.27 6.77
N VAL A 627 -7.53 -34.94 7.81
CA VAL A 627 -6.66 -34.32 8.82
C VAL A 627 -5.48 -35.23 9.10
N THR A 628 -4.26 -34.70 8.96
CA THR A 628 -3.02 -35.40 9.27
C THR A 628 -2.44 -34.91 10.60
N SER A 629 -1.85 -35.80 11.37
CA SER A 629 -1.15 -35.49 12.63
C SER A 629 0.33 -35.83 12.56
N ALA A 630 1.13 -35.07 13.31
CA ALA A 630 2.59 -35.24 13.36
C ALA A 630 3.00 -36.61 13.94
N ASN A 631 2.17 -37.21 14.80
CA ASN A 631 2.38 -38.57 15.31
C ASN A 631 1.82 -39.67 14.39
N GLY A 632 1.42 -39.34 13.16
CA GLY A 632 1.28 -40.33 12.10
C GLY A 632 -0.13 -40.73 11.72
N PHE A 633 -1.16 -40.08 12.25
CA PHE A 633 -2.54 -40.41 11.92
C PHE A 633 -3.07 -39.56 10.76
N LEU A 634 -3.80 -40.21 9.85
CA LEU A 634 -4.66 -39.58 8.86
C LEU A 634 -6.11 -39.94 9.19
N TYR A 635 -6.92 -38.93 9.46
CA TYR A 635 -8.35 -39.08 9.75
C TYR A 635 -9.17 -38.62 8.54
N ALA A 636 -10.18 -39.41 8.16
CA ALA A 636 -11.23 -38.96 7.27
C ALA A 636 -12.49 -38.67 8.09
N ILE A 637 -12.88 -37.40 8.11
CA ILE A 637 -14.09 -36.93 8.79
C ILE A 637 -15.14 -36.68 7.70
N GLY A 638 -16.35 -37.20 7.88
CA GLY A 638 -17.46 -36.98 6.96
C GLY A 638 -18.79 -36.96 7.71
N ASP A 639 -19.86 -36.77 6.97
CA ASP A 639 -21.22 -36.77 7.51
C ASP A 639 -21.67 -38.14 8.03
N ARG A 640 -22.54 -38.12 9.04
CA ARG A 640 -23.00 -39.30 9.78
C ARG A 640 -23.93 -40.22 8.98
#